data_AF-A0A6G4R5K9-F1
#
_entry.id   AF-A0A6G4R5K9-F1
#
_cell.length_a   1.000
_cell.length_b   1.000
_cell.length_c   1.000
_cell.angle_alpha   90.00
_cell.angle_beta   90.00
_cell.angle_gamma   90.00
#
_symmetry.space_group_name_H-M   'P 1'
#
loop_
_entity.id
_entity.type
_entity.pdbx_description
1 polymer ?
#
loop_
_entity_poly.entity_id
_entity_poly.type
_entity_poly.pdbx_seq_one_letter_code
_entity_poly.pdbx_strand_id
1 'polypeptide(L)'
;MEYPRRTLLGGIATTATIALTGASASATDESSTDTDTDGATDADTVALESVLAYLPASAGGESLVVNAVDYTRRREADEPHEQRPHVPAIDVDPDSIATEVSVASFDDDDYRQPIRILAGAFEIEDDSETAETDDGHEYDRYEVDTGDGFVASLDDLLFVVDDEAVLDDALSAVDGDTDSLLETDDELADAIDRVGDADSYTVQFTDESLLADPDDDGGDIVYVAYGETVIDSDTIELSYVIAFDDEDEITDEVIELIEADFAYMSTESEPTADVDGRFVSLTVERDLEAEREIRDHESPGSFRVDEVDPDDDLLEIELRRGDPTPVEDLTLEVNDEEYDADIWADGHGTIEEGDTIVIEMDAVEPNTSIRMQHDHEMGSSGSATTIFNSFHFEFEYDYEAETIDVTYLDEFPLEGEDIHLVVYDESPHGHITDDGERVEPEPQYKHQPWDGVLEAGAETTLDEIKPGDQLLVTWGGTSSQDSLNQYQINPPGVVDFEYEYADEQLVATLETDVEQPAEAYELLIEDEPADTQWADEYETLTDGDDATIALSVESNHRVSVVWGDDDLHVGATQTSPSIELEYDDGSVEHAGGDELSAADLELDIWSDDGSEQLSLADEVDGTFEAGDTVDLGVDDARDVTLRYDEQSHVGSVFVEQ
;
A
#
# COMPACT_ATOMS: atom_id res chain seq x y z
N MET A 1 -8.17 -7.21 -41.85
CA MET A 1 -7.53 -8.48 -41.49
C MET A 1 -7.52 -8.40 -39.99
N GLU A 2 -8.64 -8.79 -39.39
CA GLU A 2 -8.92 -8.65 -37.97
C GLU A 2 -8.04 -9.66 -37.22
N TYR A 3 -7.16 -9.15 -36.37
CA TYR A 3 -6.44 -9.95 -35.38
C TYR A 3 -7.17 -9.78 -34.05
N PRO A 4 -7.65 -10.86 -33.42
CA PRO A 4 -8.03 -10.82 -32.01
C PRO A 4 -6.74 -11.03 -31.20
N ARG A 5 -6.17 -9.95 -30.67
CA ARG A 5 -5.24 -9.96 -29.53
C ARG A 5 -5.94 -9.20 -28.40
N ARG A 6 -6.75 -9.90 -27.62
CA ARG A 6 -7.34 -9.39 -26.36
C ARG A 6 -8.13 -10.51 -25.66
N THR A 7 -7.47 -11.65 -25.38
CA THR A 7 -7.96 -12.71 -24.45
C THR A 7 -6.84 -13.68 -24.05
N LEU A 8 -5.63 -13.18 -23.81
CA LEU A 8 -4.49 -13.99 -23.36
C LEU A 8 -3.67 -13.13 -22.39
N LEU A 9 -4.27 -12.91 -21.22
CA LEU A 9 -3.68 -12.37 -19.98
C LEU A 9 -4.70 -12.69 -18.88
N GLY A 10 -5.04 -13.98 -18.79
CA GLY A 10 -5.86 -14.58 -17.74
C GLY A 10 -5.06 -15.54 -16.86
N GLY A 11 -3.74 -15.59 -17.03
CA GLY A 11 -2.84 -16.43 -16.25
C GLY A 11 -1.64 -15.62 -15.83
N ILE A 12 -1.84 -14.75 -14.83
CA ILE A 12 -0.79 -14.45 -13.87
C ILE A 12 -0.92 -15.60 -12.86
N ALA A 13 -0.42 -16.77 -13.24
CA ALA A 13 -0.29 -17.90 -12.33
C ALA A 13 1.14 -17.82 -11.75
N THR A 14 1.30 -17.26 -10.56
CA THR A 14 1.49 -18.07 -9.36
C THR A 14 2.78 -18.91 -9.38
N THR A 15 3.94 -18.28 -9.41
CA THR A 15 5.20 -18.97 -9.06
C THR A 15 5.87 -18.23 -7.92
N ALA A 16 5.34 -18.53 -6.71
CA ALA A 16 5.90 -18.36 -5.36
C ALA A 16 5.00 -17.62 -4.33
N THR A 17 3.73 -17.35 -4.61
CA THR A 17 2.76 -16.99 -3.56
C THR A 17 2.14 -18.24 -2.90
N ILE A 18 2.97 -19.06 -2.24
CA ILE A 18 2.48 -20.11 -1.32
C ILE A 18 3.02 -19.82 0.09
N ALA A 19 2.51 -18.72 0.66
CA ALA A 19 2.29 -18.60 2.10
C ALA A 19 0.77 -18.60 2.31
N LEU A 20 0.11 -19.69 1.94
CA LEU A 20 -1.32 -19.87 2.18
C LEU A 20 -1.55 -20.69 3.44
N THR A 21 -1.03 -20.14 4.55
CA THR A 21 -1.57 -20.29 5.91
C THR A 21 -1.06 -19.12 6.77
N GLY A 22 -1.90 -18.09 6.98
CA GLY A 22 -1.73 -17.17 8.13
C GLY A 22 -1.40 -15.69 7.87
N ALA A 23 -1.78 -15.09 6.74
CA ALA A 23 -1.79 -13.62 6.58
C ALA A 23 -3.23 -13.09 6.58
N SER A 24 -3.85 -13.00 7.76
CA SER A 24 -4.92 -12.02 7.97
C SER A 24 -4.28 -10.63 8.06
N ALA A 25 -4.66 -9.75 7.14
CA ALA A 25 -4.14 -8.40 6.92
C ALA A 25 -3.71 -7.60 8.16
N SER A 26 -2.51 -7.02 8.12
CA SER A 26 -2.24 -5.72 8.77
C SER A 26 -1.05 -4.99 8.12
N ALA A 27 -1.06 -3.68 8.32
CA ALA A 27 -0.32 -2.64 7.62
C ALA A 27 1.21 -2.78 7.62
N THR A 28 1.80 -2.25 6.54
CA THR A 28 3.21 -1.84 6.43
C THR A 28 3.61 -0.98 7.63
N ASP A 29 4.48 -1.52 8.48
CA ASP A 29 5.32 -0.72 9.37
C ASP A 29 6.77 -0.89 8.90
N GLU A 30 7.29 0.16 8.27
CA GLU A 30 8.67 0.25 7.84
C GLU A 30 9.53 0.66 9.03
N SER A 31 10.02 -0.30 9.82
CA SER A 31 11.21 -0.10 10.64
C SER A 31 11.74 -1.41 11.20
N SER A 32 12.83 -1.92 10.62
CA SER A 32 13.84 -2.64 11.40
C SER A 32 15.17 -2.50 10.69
N THR A 33 16.07 -1.78 11.33
CA THR A 33 17.42 -1.49 10.84
C THR A 33 18.29 -2.73 11.01
N ASP A 34 19.10 -3.03 9.99
CA ASP A 34 20.16 -4.02 9.98
C ASP A 34 20.95 -4.01 11.29
N THR A 35 20.75 -5.05 12.09
CA THR A 35 21.63 -5.33 13.23
C THR A 35 22.48 -6.53 12.87
N ASP A 36 23.77 -6.26 12.59
CA ASP A 36 24.83 -7.26 12.45
C ASP A 36 24.77 -8.28 13.61
N THR A 37 24.16 -9.45 13.36
CA THR A 37 24.01 -10.51 14.36
C THR A 37 25.17 -11.49 14.26
N ASP A 38 26.30 -11.09 14.84
CA ASP A 38 27.44 -11.96 15.12
C ASP A 38 27.14 -12.72 16.43
N GLY A 39 26.22 -13.69 16.39
CA GLY A 39 25.76 -14.35 17.62
C GLY A 39 24.65 -15.41 17.55
N ALA A 40 24.42 -16.10 16.44
CA ALA A 40 23.51 -17.25 16.43
C ALA A 40 24.08 -18.41 17.28
N THR A 41 23.47 -18.67 18.42
CA THR A 41 23.69 -19.88 19.21
C THR A 41 23.06 -21.05 18.44
N ASP A 42 23.83 -22.11 18.16
CA ASP A 42 23.37 -23.35 17.50
C ASP A 42 21.99 -23.78 18.02
N ALA A 43 20.91 -23.48 17.30
CA ALA A 43 19.65 -24.22 17.43
C ALA A 43 19.97 -25.64 16.96
N ASP A 44 19.92 -26.62 17.87
CA ASP A 44 20.20 -28.02 17.53
C ASP A 44 19.25 -28.43 16.38
N THR A 45 19.79 -28.77 15.21
CA THR A 45 19.02 -29.14 14.01
C THR A 45 18.02 -30.26 14.34
N VAL A 46 16.71 -29.97 14.25
CA VAL A 46 15.65 -30.97 14.34
C VAL A 46 15.31 -31.43 12.93
N ALA A 47 15.33 -32.74 12.68
CA ALA A 47 15.01 -33.25 11.35
C ALA A 47 13.50 -33.19 11.09
N LEU A 48 13.10 -32.69 9.93
CA LEU A 48 11.71 -32.57 9.49
C LEU A 48 10.93 -33.89 9.58
N GLU A 49 11.55 -35.02 9.21
CA GLU A 49 10.99 -36.37 9.39
C GLU A 49 10.57 -36.69 10.84
N SER A 50 11.28 -36.13 11.82
CA SER A 50 10.97 -36.34 13.24
C SER A 50 9.75 -35.53 13.68
N VAL A 51 9.52 -34.36 13.07
CA VAL A 51 8.35 -33.51 13.36
C VAL A 51 7.09 -34.06 12.67
N LEU A 52 7.22 -34.56 11.43
CA LEU A 52 6.11 -35.21 10.71
C LEU A 52 5.50 -36.40 11.46
N ALA A 53 6.30 -37.12 12.24
CA ALA A 53 5.83 -38.26 13.02
C ALA A 53 4.76 -37.89 14.05
N TYR A 54 4.67 -36.61 14.42
CA TYR A 54 3.65 -36.08 15.33
C TYR A 54 2.33 -35.74 14.64
N LEU A 55 2.23 -35.80 13.31
CA LEU A 55 0.97 -35.53 12.63
C LEU A 55 -0.04 -36.66 12.88
N PRO A 56 -1.14 -36.41 13.62
CA PRO A 56 -2.11 -37.45 13.91
C PRO A 56 -3.03 -37.70 12.72
N ALA A 57 -3.54 -38.92 12.57
CA ALA A 57 -4.55 -39.23 11.56
C ALA A 57 -5.84 -38.40 11.70
N SER A 58 -6.12 -37.86 12.89
CA SER A 58 -7.27 -36.97 13.15
C SER A 58 -7.13 -35.58 12.53
N ALA A 59 -5.93 -35.18 12.10
CA ALA A 59 -5.70 -33.93 11.38
C ALA A 59 -5.98 -34.02 9.86
N GLY A 60 -6.23 -35.22 9.33
CA GLY A 60 -6.51 -35.43 7.90
C GLY A 60 -7.93 -35.03 7.46
N GLY A 61 -8.12 -34.86 6.15
CA GLY A 61 -9.39 -34.44 5.52
C GLY A 61 -9.46 -34.84 4.05
N GLU A 62 -10.58 -34.57 3.37
CA GLU A 62 -10.71 -34.80 1.91
C GLU A 62 -9.99 -33.70 1.11
N SER A 63 -10.01 -32.45 1.61
CA SER A 63 -9.21 -31.33 1.11
C SER A 63 -8.19 -30.90 2.16
N LEU A 64 -6.91 -31.12 1.88
CA LEU A 64 -5.81 -31.03 2.84
C LEU A 64 -4.60 -30.34 2.22
N VAL A 65 -3.96 -29.45 2.98
CA VAL A 65 -2.64 -28.91 2.69
C VAL A 65 -1.71 -29.27 3.83
N VAL A 66 -0.59 -29.92 3.50
CA VAL A 66 0.50 -30.21 4.43
C VAL A 66 1.69 -29.38 4.03
N ASN A 67 2.19 -28.56 4.95
CA ASN A 67 3.38 -27.75 4.75
C ASN A 67 4.45 -28.17 5.76
N ALA A 68 5.69 -28.27 5.31
CA ALA A 68 6.82 -28.59 6.16
C ALA A 68 8.06 -27.80 5.71
N VAL A 69 8.76 -27.16 6.65
CA VAL A 69 9.88 -26.25 6.36
C VAL A 69 11.00 -26.45 7.37
N ASP A 70 12.21 -26.71 6.91
CA ASP A 70 13.46 -26.62 7.69
C ASP A 70 14.06 -25.21 7.52
N TYR A 71 13.73 -24.31 8.44
CA TYR A 71 14.24 -22.94 8.43
C TYR A 71 15.75 -22.89 8.69
N THR A 72 16.34 -23.90 9.32
CA THR A 72 17.80 -23.93 9.53
C THR A 72 18.51 -24.06 8.19
N ARG A 73 18.00 -24.93 7.32
CA ARG A 73 18.54 -25.15 5.98
C ARG A 73 18.17 -24.02 5.04
N ARG A 74 16.93 -23.51 5.08
CA ARG A 74 16.49 -22.36 4.27
C ARG A 74 17.31 -21.09 4.53
N ARG A 75 17.71 -20.82 5.78
CA ARG A 75 18.60 -19.69 6.11
C ARG A 75 20.03 -19.83 5.55
N GLU A 76 20.43 -21.00 5.04
CA GLU A 76 21.70 -21.15 4.33
C GLU A 76 21.64 -20.53 2.91
N ALA A 77 20.43 -20.36 2.35
CA ALA A 77 20.18 -19.69 1.09
C ALA A 77 20.00 -18.18 1.28
N ASP A 78 20.59 -17.38 0.40
CA ASP A 78 20.50 -15.92 0.41
C ASP A 78 19.31 -15.48 -0.46
N GLU A 79 18.10 -15.86 -0.05
CA GLU A 79 16.90 -15.58 -0.83
C GLU A 79 16.50 -14.10 -0.78
N PRO A 80 16.08 -13.51 -1.92
CA PRO A 80 15.62 -12.12 -1.94
C PRO A 80 14.34 -11.87 -1.12
N HIS A 81 13.57 -12.95 -0.87
CA HIS A 81 12.35 -12.97 -0.07
C HIS A 81 12.53 -13.97 1.08
N GLU A 82 12.98 -13.49 2.24
CA GLU A 82 13.14 -14.35 3.41
C GLU A 82 11.76 -14.80 3.91
N GLN A 83 11.45 -16.10 3.78
CA GLN A 83 10.29 -16.69 4.44
C GLN A 83 10.58 -16.76 5.94
N ARG A 84 10.18 -15.73 6.68
CA ARG A 84 10.27 -15.75 8.14
C ARG A 84 9.08 -16.52 8.72
N PRO A 85 9.31 -17.43 9.67
CA PRO A 85 8.20 -18.06 10.37
C PRO A 85 7.43 -16.99 11.14
N HIS A 86 6.13 -16.86 10.84
CA HIS A 86 5.22 -16.02 11.62
C HIS A 86 4.30 -16.89 12.46
N VAL A 87 4.31 -16.71 13.78
CA VAL A 87 3.44 -17.42 14.72
C VAL A 87 2.50 -16.39 15.37
N PRO A 88 1.30 -16.16 14.82
CA PRO A 88 0.40 -15.10 15.32
C PRO A 88 -0.11 -15.31 16.75
N ALA A 89 0.16 -16.48 17.35
CA ALA A 89 -0.42 -16.90 18.61
C ALA A 89 0.44 -16.57 19.85
N ILE A 90 1.78 -16.46 19.70
CA ILE A 90 2.74 -16.23 20.80
C ILE A 90 3.93 -15.44 20.26
N ASP A 91 4.47 -14.55 21.09
CA ASP A 91 5.72 -13.82 20.83
C ASP A 91 6.91 -14.78 20.95
N VAL A 92 7.26 -15.43 19.84
CA VAL A 92 8.42 -16.32 19.71
C VAL A 92 9.37 -15.68 18.70
N ASP A 93 10.65 -15.57 19.08
CA ASP A 93 11.70 -15.14 18.16
C ASP A 93 11.73 -16.05 16.91
N PRO A 94 11.46 -15.51 15.71
CA PRO A 94 11.48 -16.29 14.47
C PRO A 94 12.79 -17.05 14.25
N ASP A 95 13.93 -16.52 14.73
CA ASP A 95 15.24 -17.15 14.59
C ASP A 95 15.43 -18.38 15.49
N SER A 96 14.59 -18.52 16.51
CA SER A 96 14.58 -19.69 17.40
C SER A 96 13.91 -20.93 16.78
N ILE A 97 13.12 -20.75 15.71
CA ILE A 97 12.41 -21.81 15.00
C ILE A 97 13.36 -22.48 14.02
N ALA A 98 13.64 -23.77 14.24
CA ALA A 98 14.46 -24.61 13.39
C ALA A 98 13.64 -25.31 12.30
N THR A 99 12.45 -25.80 12.65
CA THR A 99 11.56 -26.54 11.74
C THR A 99 10.10 -26.23 12.04
N GLU A 100 9.28 -26.24 11.00
CA GLU A 100 7.83 -26.13 11.09
C GLU A 100 7.15 -27.23 10.29
N VAL A 101 6.06 -27.78 10.83
CA VAL A 101 5.13 -28.64 10.10
C VAL A 101 3.72 -28.19 10.42
N SER A 102 2.88 -28.00 9.42
CA SER A 102 1.48 -27.66 9.62
C SER A 102 0.55 -28.42 8.68
N VAL A 103 -0.69 -28.57 9.15
CA VAL A 103 -1.78 -29.17 8.40
C VAL A 103 -2.94 -28.19 8.40
N ALA A 104 -3.46 -27.88 7.22
CA ALA A 104 -4.66 -27.10 7.02
C ALA A 104 -5.69 -27.89 6.19
N SER A 105 -6.97 -27.71 6.50
CA SER A 105 -8.08 -28.32 5.75
C SER A 105 -9.08 -27.26 5.28
N PHE A 106 -9.71 -27.53 4.13
CA PHE A 106 -10.61 -26.62 3.43
C PHE A 106 -11.97 -27.26 3.13
N ASP A 107 -12.50 -28.05 4.07
CA ASP A 107 -13.78 -28.75 3.90
C ASP A 107 -14.98 -27.78 4.05
N ASP A 108 -15.98 -27.88 3.16
CA ASP A 108 -17.30 -27.21 3.28
C ASP A 108 -17.25 -25.66 3.48
N ASP A 109 -16.38 -24.94 2.75
CA ASP A 109 -16.18 -23.47 2.85
C ASP A 109 -15.60 -22.97 4.19
N ASP A 110 -15.15 -23.86 5.10
CA ASP A 110 -14.53 -23.50 6.39
C ASP A 110 -13.03 -23.84 6.39
N TYR A 111 -12.16 -22.82 6.53
CA TYR A 111 -10.74 -23.01 6.78
C TYR A 111 -10.51 -23.52 8.22
N ARG A 112 -9.72 -24.58 8.38
CA ARG A 112 -9.23 -25.04 9.68
C ARG A 112 -7.75 -25.37 9.63
N GLN A 113 -7.05 -25.11 10.73
CA GLN A 113 -5.65 -25.46 10.89
C GLN A 113 -5.50 -26.33 12.15
N PRO A 114 -5.89 -27.62 12.07
CA PRO A 114 -6.01 -28.48 13.24
C PRO A 114 -4.72 -28.57 14.07
N ILE A 115 -3.57 -28.51 13.40
CA ILE A 115 -2.27 -28.62 14.05
C ILE A 115 -1.19 -27.86 13.27
N ARG A 116 -0.36 -27.12 14.02
CA ARG A 116 0.94 -26.60 13.59
C ARG A 116 1.98 -26.92 14.66
N ILE A 117 3.11 -27.44 14.25
CA ILE A 117 4.18 -27.92 15.11
C ILE A 117 5.44 -27.15 14.78
N LEU A 118 6.06 -26.55 15.78
CA LEU A 118 7.33 -25.84 15.66
C LEU A 118 8.37 -26.59 16.48
N ALA A 119 9.56 -26.78 15.93
CA ALA A 119 10.69 -27.35 16.63
C ALA A 119 11.83 -26.33 16.70
N GLY A 120 12.42 -26.15 17.87
CA GLY A 120 13.36 -25.06 18.09
C GLY A 120 13.70 -24.82 19.56
N ALA A 121 14.45 -23.76 19.82
CA ALA A 121 14.91 -23.38 21.16
C ALA A 121 14.11 -22.18 21.68
N PHE A 122 12.93 -22.44 22.25
CA PHE A 122 11.96 -21.39 22.58
C PHE A 122 12.15 -20.82 23.99
N GLU A 123 12.06 -19.50 24.11
CA GLU A 123 11.87 -18.78 25.38
C GLU A 123 10.54 -18.03 25.31
N ILE A 124 9.49 -18.56 25.94
CA ILE A 124 8.16 -17.91 25.97
C ILE A 124 8.00 -17.16 27.28
N GLU A 125 7.75 -15.85 27.21
CA GLU A 125 7.64 -14.97 28.38
C GLU A 125 6.22 -14.91 28.98
N ASP A 126 5.23 -15.53 28.32
CA ASP A 126 3.82 -15.55 28.74
C ASP A 126 3.54 -16.46 29.96
N ASP A 127 2.43 -16.15 30.66
CA ASP A 127 1.92 -16.96 31.76
C ASP A 127 1.40 -18.33 31.23
N SER A 128 1.96 -19.42 31.74
CA SER A 128 1.56 -20.79 31.38
C SER A 128 0.88 -21.56 32.52
N GLU A 129 0.05 -22.55 32.17
CA GLU A 129 -0.46 -23.57 33.07
C GLU A 129 0.11 -24.95 32.70
N THR A 130 0.77 -25.63 33.64
CA THR A 130 1.20 -27.01 33.42
C THR A 130 -0.02 -27.95 33.39
N ALA A 131 -0.18 -28.67 32.30
CA ALA A 131 -1.22 -29.66 32.05
C ALA A 131 -0.60 -31.05 31.78
N GLU A 132 -1.43 -32.10 31.76
CA GLU A 132 -1.02 -33.49 31.51
C GLU A 132 -2.03 -34.13 30.55
N THR A 133 -1.56 -34.77 29.48
CA THR A 133 -2.42 -35.51 28.54
C THR A 133 -2.94 -36.81 29.13
N ASP A 134 -3.90 -37.48 28.47
CA ASP A 134 -4.52 -38.70 28.99
C ASP A 134 -3.51 -39.87 29.08
N ASP A 135 -2.48 -39.86 28.23
CA ASP A 135 -1.36 -40.81 28.24
C ASP A 135 -0.19 -40.41 29.16
N GLY A 136 -0.30 -39.27 29.83
CA GLY A 136 0.60 -38.86 30.92
C GLY A 136 1.81 -38.03 30.49
N HIS A 137 1.72 -37.32 29.36
CA HIS A 137 2.72 -36.33 28.95
C HIS A 137 2.42 -34.99 29.64
N GLU A 138 3.38 -34.48 30.43
CA GLU A 138 3.28 -33.15 31.06
C GLU A 138 3.73 -32.07 30.05
N TYR A 139 2.92 -31.03 29.86
CA TYR A 139 3.23 -29.91 28.95
C TYR A 139 2.81 -28.57 29.56
N ASP A 140 3.42 -27.47 29.11
CA ASP A 140 3.02 -26.12 29.52
C ASP A 140 2.02 -25.54 28.50
N ARG A 141 0.85 -25.13 28.97
CA ARG A 141 -0.27 -24.61 28.16
C ARG A 141 -0.32 -23.09 28.20
N TYR A 142 -0.42 -22.48 27.03
CA TYR A 142 -0.59 -21.05 26.82
C TYR A 142 -1.93 -20.78 26.11
N GLU A 143 -2.74 -19.86 26.63
CA GLU A 143 -3.99 -19.44 25.98
C GLU A 143 -3.70 -18.41 24.88
N VAL A 144 -4.44 -18.45 23.77
CA VAL A 144 -4.27 -17.54 22.63
C VAL A 144 -5.43 -16.54 22.60
N ASP A 145 -5.13 -15.25 22.48
CA ASP A 145 -6.12 -14.17 22.56
C ASP A 145 -7.10 -14.12 21.37
N THR A 146 -6.75 -14.74 20.23
CA THR A 146 -7.41 -14.54 18.94
C THR A 146 -8.15 -15.77 18.38
N GLY A 147 -8.38 -16.84 19.16
CA GLY A 147 -9.10 -18.03 18.67
C GLY A 147 -9.58 -19.01 19.75
N ASP A 148 -10.18 -20.13 19.31
CA ASP A 148 -10.66 -21.21 20.19
C ASP A 148 -9.56 -22.26 20.52
N GLY A 149 -8.32 -22.04 20.07
CA GLY A 149 -7.17 -22.94 20.25
C GLY A 149 -6.23 -22.58 21.41
N PHE A 150 -5.14 -23.33 21.56
CA PHE A 150 -4.08 -23.08 22.56
C PHE A 150 -2.72 -23.53 22.04
N VAL A 151 -1.66 -23.10 22.72
CA VAL A 151 -0.30 -23.60 22.46
C VAL A 151 0.16 -24.51 23.59
N ALA A 152 0.69 -25.68 23.24
CA ALA A 152 1.36 -26.59 24.16
C ALA A 152 2.87 -26.58 23.91
N SER A 153 3.63 -26.29 24.95
CA SER A 153 5.09 -26.40 24.95
C SER A 153 5.53 -27.70 25.62
N LEU A 154 6.31 -28.50 24.89
CA LEU A 154 6.84 -29.78 25.33
C LEU A 154 8.29 -29.92 24.87
N ASP A 155 9.24 -29.81 25.81
CA ASP A 155 10.67 -29.81 25.53
C ASP A 155 11.04 -28.75 24.46
N ASP A 156 11.55 -29.18 23.30
CA ASP A 156 11.97 -28.31 22.19
C ASP A 156 10.88 -28.21 21.10
N LEU A 157 9.61 -28.51 21.44
CA LEU A 157 8.46 -28.50 20.53
C LEU A 157 7.36 -27.57 21.04
N LEU A 158 6.76 -26.81 20.12
CA LEU A 158 5.51 -26.09 20.33
C LEU A 158 4.43 -26.66 19.42
N PHE A 159 3.25 -26.92 19.99
CA PHE A 159 2.07 -27.36 19.27
C PHE A 159 1.01 -26.27 19.34
N VAL A 160 0.67 -25.67 18.21
CA VAL A 160 -0.51 -24.80 18.08
C VAL A 160 -1.66 -25.69 17.59
N VAL A 161 -2.68 -25.85 18.42
CA VAL A 161 -3.79 -26.77 18.18
C VAL A 161 -5.13 -26.11 18.46
N ASP A 162 -6.15 -26.51 17.68
CA ASP A 162 -7.52 -26.03 17.88
C ASP A 162 -8.19 -26.66 19.12
N ASP A 163 -7.82 -27.90 19.47
CA ASP A 163 -8.36 -28.57 20.65
C ASP A 163 -7.45 -29.65 21.23
N GLU A 164 -7.73 -30.03 22.49
CA GLU A 164 -6.87 -30.90 23.30
C GLU A 164 -6.84 -32.35 22.79
N ALA A 165 -7.87 -32.80 22.07
CA ALA A 165 -7.88 -34.15 21.52
C ALA A 165 -6.87 -34.31 20.38
N VAL A 166 -6.65 -33.27 19.57
CA VAL A 166 -5.64 -33.29 18.50
C VAL A 166 -4.23 -33.41 19.07
N LEU A 167 -3.94 -32.71 20.17
CA LEU A 167 -2.66 -32.82 20.87
C LEU A 167 -2.44 -34.23 21.45
N ASP A 168 -3.47 -34.81 22.09
CA ASP A 168 -3.40 -36.16 22.66
C ASP A 168 -3.17 -37.21 21.57
N ASP A 169 -3.88 -37.09 20.43
CA ASP A 169 -3.69 -37.96 19.27
C ASP A 169 -2.29 -37.81 18.66
N ALA A 170 -1.74 -36.58 18.60
CA ALA A 170 -0.42 -36.29 18.06
C ALA A 170 0.71 -36.95 18.88
N LEU A 171 0.64 -36.86 20.21
CA LEU A 171 1.60 -37.51 21.09
C LEU A 171 1.43 -39.04 21.10
N SER A 172 0.18 -39.52 21.04
CA SER A 172 -0.14 -40.95 20.92
C SER A 172 0.40 -41.57 19.63
N ALA A 173 0.42 -40.82 18.54
CA ALA A 173 0.91 -41.29 17.24
C ALA A 173 2.41 -41.60 17.30
N VAL A 174 3.21 -40.73 17.94
CA VAL A 174 4.66 -40.95 18.13
C VAL A 174 4.96 -42.12 19.06
N ASP A 175 4.15 -42.33 20.10
CA ASP A 175 4.28 -43.49 20.99
C ASP A 175 3.82 -44.82 20.32
N GLY A 176 3.16 -44.72 19.15
CA GLY A 176 2.64 -45.85 18.39
C GLY A 176 1.36 -46.45 18.98
N ASP A 177 0.63 -45.67 19.77
CA ASP A 177 -0.65 -46.05 20.37
C ASP A 177 -1.85 -45.68 19.46
N THR A 178 -1.69 -44.67 18.59
CA THR A 178 -2.61 -44.32 17.48
C THR A 178 -1.86 -44.35 16.14
N ASP A 179 -2.61 -44.38 15.03
CA ASP A 179 -2.03 -44.34 13.68
C ASP A 179 -1.66 -42.89 13.32
N SER A 180 -0.47 -42.67 12.75
CA SER A 180 -0.08 -41.34 12.23
C SER A 180 -0.74 -41.03 10.89
N LEU A 181 -0.79 -39.74 10.51
CA LEU A 181 -1.38 -39.31 9.24
C LEU A 181 -0.75 -40.03 8.04
N LEU A 182 0.58 -40.11 8.02
CA LEU A 182 1.36 -40.79 6.97
C LEU A 182 1.16 -42.31 6.93
N GLU A 183 0.74 -42.94 8.03
CA GLU A 183 0.38 -44.37 8.03
C GLU A 183 -1.03 -44.62 7.50
N THR A 184 -1.91 -43.64 7.61
CA THR A 184 -3.31 -43.73 7.17
C THR A 184 -3.54 -43.25 5.75
N ASP A 185 -2.71 -42.32 5.27
CA ASP A 185 -2.82 -41.68 3.96
C ASP A 185 -1.67 -42.10 3.04
N ASP A 186 -1.91 -43.17 2.28
CA ASP A 186 -0.94 -43.70 1.31
C ASP A 186 -0.62 -42.67 0.20
N GLU A 187 -1.55 -41.76 -0.16
CA GLU A 187 -1.34 -40.78 -1.24
C GLU A 187 -0.47 -39.62 -0.77
N LEU A 188 -0.68 -39.12 0.45
CA LEU A 188 0.19 -38.13 1.08
C LEU A 188 1.61 -38.66 1.26
N ALA A 189 1.75 -39.90 1.74
CA ALA A 189 3.06 -40.55 1.86
C ALA A 189 3.76 -40.67 0.49
N ASP A 190 3.02 -41.06 -0.56
CA ASP A 190 3.53 -41.19 -1.93
C ASP A 190 3.92 -39.83 -2.55
N ALA A 191 3.22 -38.75 -2.17
CA ALA A 191 3.51 -37.37 -2.58
C ALA A 191 4.81 -36.85 -1.93
N ILE A 192 4.96 -37.04 -0.62
CA ILE A 192 6.17 -36.65 0.13
C ILE A 192 7.39 -37.44 -0.39
N ASP A 193 7.25 -38.76 -0.58
CA ASP A 193 8.33 -39.60 -1.13
C ASP A 193 8.80 -39.15 -2.52
N ARG A 194 7.95 -38.47 -3.30
CA ARG A 194 8.27 -37.99 -4.67
C ARG A 194 9.02 -36.67 -4.69
N VAL A 195 8.76 -35.76 -3.76
CA VAL A 195 9.57 -34.55 -3.59
C VAL A 195 10.91 -34.84 -2.89
N GLY A 196 11.03 -36.01 -2.26
CA GLY A 196 12.30 -36.55 -1.77
C GLY A 196 12.75 -35.92 -0.44
N ASP A 197 14.07 -35.90 -0.21
CA ASP A 197 14.70 -35.34 0.99
C ASP A 197 14.75 -33.78 0.94
N ALA A 198 13.67 -33.13 0.52
CA ALA A 198 13.60 -31.68 0.39
C ALA A 198 13.70 -30.97 1.76
N ASP A 199 14.34 -29.80 1.78
CA ASP A 199 14.49 -28.99 2.99
C ASP A 199 13.17 -28.26 3.34
N SER A 200 12.31 -28.01 2.36
CA SER A 200 10.90 -27.61 2.55
C SER A 200 10.01 -28.30 1.53
N TYR A 201 8.73 -28.51 1.85
CA TYR A 201 7.74 -28.91 0.86
C TYR A 201 6.32 -28.56 1.27
N THR A 202 5.44 -28.48 0.28
CA THR A 202 4.00 -28.37 0.41
C THR A 202 3.32 -29.43 -0.42
N VAL A 203 2.37 -30.16 0.16
CA VAL A 203 1.50 -31.11 -0.54
C VAL A 203 0.06 -30.66 -0.40
N GLN A 204 -0.66 -30.57 -1.51
CA GLN A 204 -2.04 -30.10 -1.57
C GLN A 204 -2.94 -31.15 -2.25
N PHE A 205 -4.02 -31.50 -1.56
CA PHE A 205 -5.16 -32.28 -2.03
C PHE A 205 -6.38 -31.34 -2.09
N THR A 206 -6.96 -31.12 -3.26
CA THR A 206 -8.10 -30.21 -3.43
C THR A 206 -8.88 -30.53 -4.70
N ASP A 207 -10.21 -30.36 -4.67
CA ASP A 207 -11.07 -30.39 -5.87
C ASP A 207 -10.90 -29.10 -6.72
N GLU A 208 -10.37 -28.03 -6.15
CA GLU A 208 -10.07 -26.74 -6.80
C GLU A 208 -8.58 -26.42 -6.59
N SER A 209 -7.73 -26.67 -7.61
CA SER A 209 -6.31 -26.33 -7.55
C SER A 209 -6.13 -24.81 -7.56
N LEU A 210 -5.36 -24.27 -6.62
CA LEU A 210 -5.01 -22.84 -6.56
C LEU A 210 -3.91 -22.45 -7.56
N LEU A 211 -3.25 -23.45 -8.16
CA LEU A 211 -2.07 -23.26 -9.02
C LEU A 211 -2.39 -23.49 -10.51
N ALA A 212 -3.56 -24.02 -10.81
CA ALA A 212 -4.06 -24.12 -12.16
C ALA A 212 -5.59 -24.13 -12.09
N ASP A 213 -6.25 -23.13 -12.66
CA ASP A 213 -7.60 -23.30 -13.15
C ASP A 213 -7.43 -23.85 -14.58
N PRO A 214 -7.41 -25.18 -14.79
CA PRO A 214 -7.50 -25.68 -16.14
C PRO A 214 -8.90 -25.35 -16.64
N ASP A 215 -9.05 -24.25 -17.37
CA ASP A 215 -10.23 -23.97 -18.20
C ASP A 215 -10.74 -25.28 -18.83
N ASP A 216 -11.89 -25.84 -18.39
CA ASP A 216 -12.73 -26.96 -18.94
C ASP A 216 -12.06 -28.18 -19.66
N ASP A 217 -10.72 -28.24 -19.77
CA ASP A 217 -9.92 -29.09 -20.67
C ASP A 217 -8.66 -29.68 -19.98
N GLY A 218 -8.37 -29.36 -18.71
CA GLY A 218 -7.31 -30.03 -17.92
C GLY A 218 -7.86 -31.18 -17.07
N GLY A 219 -7.00 -32.15 -16.78
CA GLY A 219 -7.34 -33.38 -16.07
C GLY A 219 -7.81 -33.19 -14.63
N ASP A 220 -8.46 -34.23 -14.09
CA ASP A 220 -8.82 -34.31 -12.68
C ASP A 220 -7.53 -34.53 -11.86
N ILE A 221 -7.03 -33.46 -11.22
CA ILE A 221 -5.82 -33.50 -10.38
C ILE A 221 -6.17 -34.14 -9.03
N VAL A 222 -5.32 -35.07 -8.58
CA VAL A 222 -5.44 -35.73 -7.27
C VAL A 222 -4.63 -35.00 -6.21
N TYR A 223 -3.38 -34.64 -6.53
CA TYR A 223 -2.56 -33.80 -5.65
C TYR A 223 -1.50 -33.04 -6.42
N VAL A 224 -1.02 -31.98 -5.80
CA VAL A 224 0.17 -31.23 -6.19
C VAL A 224 1.16 -31.26 -5.05
N ALA A 225 2.43 -31.57 -5.33
CA ALA A 225 3.51 -31.51 -4.36
C ALA A 225 4.64 -30.62 -4.90
N TYR A 226 5.12 -29.73 -4.04
CA TYR A 226 6.20 -28.80 -4.31
C TYR A 226 7.25 -28.97 -3.22
N GLY A 227 8.51 -29.19 -3.58
CA GLY A 227 9.63 -29.30 -2.66
C GLY A 227 10.76 -28.38 -3.06
N GLU A 228 11.50 -27.88 -2.08
CA GLU A 228 12.69 -27.04 -2.27
C GLU A 228 13.86 -27.64 -1.50
N THR A 229 15.01 -27.74 -2.16
CA THR A 229 16.25 -28.25 -1.56
C THR A 229 17.34 -27.20 -1.71
N VAL A 230 17.90 -26.77 -0.60
CA VAL A 230 19.01 -25.81 -0.58
C VAL A 230 20.29 -26.54 -0.97
N ILE A 231 20.83 -26.19 -2.14
CA ILE A 231 22.07 -26.74 -2.67
C ILE A 231 23.26 -25.96 -2.11
N ASP A 232 23.19 -24.63 -2.20
CA ASP A 232 24.12 -23.68 -1.57
C ASP A 232 23.47 -22.29 -1.41
N SER A 233 24.26 -21.26 -1.07
CA SER A 233 23.74 -19.93 -0.77
C SER A 233 23.03 -19.26 -1.95
N ASP A 234 23.36 -19.65 -3.19
CA ASP A 234 22.85 -19.00 -4.40
C ASP A 234 21.97 -19.93 -5.24
N THR A 235 21.70 -21.15 -4.77
CA THR A 235 20.99 -22.16 -5.56
C THR A 235 20.05 -23.01 -4.72
N ILE A 236 18.78 -23.04 -5.16
CA ILE A 236 17.73 -23.91 -4.61
C ILE A 236 17.18 -24.78 -5.74
N GLU A 237 17.19 -26.10 -5.54
CA GLU A 237 16.52 -27.04 -6.42
C GLU A 237 15.04 -27.09 -6.07
N LEU A 238 14.18 -26.75 -7.03
CA LEU A 238 12.73 -26.94 -6.96
C LEU A 238 12.36 -28.29 -7.55
N SER A 239 11.49 -29.01 -6.86
CA SER A 239 10.85 -30.23 -7.33
C SER A 239 9.34 -30.08 -7.30
N TYR A 240 8.71 -30.12 -8.46
CA TYR A 240 7.26 -29.98 -8.61
C TYR A 240 6.68 -31.27 -9.17
N VAL A 241 5.58 -31.75 -8.60
CA VAL A 241 4.94 -33.02 -8.93
C VAL A 241 3.43 -32.86 -8.94
N ILE A 242 2.79 -33.17 -10.06
CA ILE A 242 1.34 -33.24 -10.20
C ILE A 242 0.93 -34.70 -10.43
N ALA A 243 -0.05 -35.17 -9.66
CA ALA A 243 -0.69 -36.46 -9.88
C ALA A 243 -2.09 -36.27 -10.46
N PHE A 244 -2.35 -36.89 -11.60
CA PHE A 244 -3.67 -36.92 -12.27
C PHE A 244 -4.43 -38.19 -11.93
N ASP A 245 -5.76 -38.22 -12.06
CA ASP A 245 -6.54 -39.44 -11.81
C ASP A 245 -6.12 -40.55 -12.80
N ASP A 246 -5.91 -40.20 -14.07
CA ASP A 246 -5.47 -41.10 -15.15
C ASP A 246 -4.32 -40.52 -16.02
N GLU A 247 -3.51 -41.39 -16.62
CA GLU A 247 -2.45 -41.02 -17.58
C GLU A 247 -3.03 -40.38 -18.86
N ASP A 248 -4.26 -40.74 -19.24
CA ASP A 248 -4.92 -40.20 -20.44
C ASP A 248 -5.23 -38.69 -20.33
N GLU A 249 -5.13 -38.10 -19.13
CA GLU A 249 -5.34 -36.68 -18.86
C GLU A 249 -4.09 -35.82 -19.11
N ILE A 250 -2.92 -36.46 -19.17
CA ILE A 250 -1.65 -35.78 -19.42
C ILE A 250 -1.50 -35.56 -20.92
N THR A 251 -1.93 -34.39 -21.38
CA THR A 251 -1.80 -33.99 -22.79
C THR A 251 -0.52 -33.18 -23.02
N ASP A 252 -0.07 -33.10 -24.27
CA ASP A 252 1.06 -32.22 -24.64
C ASP A 252 0.78 -30.75 -24.26
N GLU A 253 -0.49 -30.31 -24.27
CA GLU A 253 -0.90 -28.95 -23.90
C GLU A 253 -0.76 -28.70 -22.39
N VAL A 254 -1.08 -29.69 -21.55
CA VAL A 254 -0.85 -29.63 -20.09
C VAL A 254 0.64 -29.56 -19.78
N ILE A 255 1.46 -30.34 -20.48
CA ILE A 255 2.93 -30.32 -20.32
C ILE A 255 3.49 -28.94 -20.72
N GLU A 256 3.08 -28.41 -21.88
CA GLU A 256 3.51 -27.10 -22.36
C GLU A 256 3.08 -25.97 -21.41
N LEU A 257 1.90 -26.07 -20.78
CA LEU A 257 1.44 -25.11 -19.78
C LEU A 257 2.32 -25.14 -18.51
N ILE A 258 2.59 -26.33 -17.98
CA ILE A 258 3.45 -26.49 -16.79
C ILE A 258 4.87 -25.98 -17.09
N GLU A 259 5.44 -26.29 -18.25
CA GLU A 259 6.76 -25.77 -18.63
C GLU A 259 6.74 -24.23 -18.79
N ALA A 260 5.65 -23.66 -19.30
CA ALA A 260 5.50 -22.21 -19.47
C ALA A 260 5.42 -21.44 -18.15
N ASP A 261 4.79 -21.98 -17.12
CA ASP A 261 4.72 -21.35 -15.78
C ASP A 261 6.10 -21.20 -15.13
N PHE A 262 7.00 -22.15 -15.40
CA PHE A 262 8.37 -22.13 -14.87
C PHE A 262 9.34 -21.37 -15.79
N ALA A 263 8.96 -21.10 -17.05
CA ALA A 263 9.83 -20.46 -18.03
C ALA A 263 10.17 -19.00 -17.71
N TYR A 264 9.40 -18.35 -16.83
CA TYR A 264 9.65 -16.99 -16.38
C TYR A 264 10.51 -16.93 -15.11
N MET A 265 10.82 -18.05 -14.45
CA MET A 265 11.71 -18.01 -13.30
C MET A 265 13.18 -17.95 -13.73
N SER A 266 13.98 -17.19 -12.97
CA SER A 266 15.44 -17.16 -13.10
C SER A 266 16.02 -18.52 -12.72
N THR A 267 16.29 -19.33 -13.74
CA THR A 267 16.67 -20.73 -13.60
C THR A 267 17.96 -21.02 -14.34
N GLU A 268 18.80 -21.93 -13.82
CA GLU A 268 20.07 -22.28 -14.47
C GLU A 268 19.88 -23.02 -15.81
N SER A 269 18.68 -23.56 -16.05
CA SER A 269 18.34 -24.30 -17.27
C SER A 269 16.85 -24.23 -17.60
N GLU A 270 16.54 -24.31 -18.90
CA GLU A 270 15.15 -24.36 -19.39
C GLU A 270 14.38 -25.49 -18.68
N PRO A 271 13.24 -25.19 -18.03
CA PRO A 271 12.46 -26.17 -17.30
C PRO A 271 11.88 -27.21 -18.27
N THR A 272 12.02 -28.48 -17.93
CA THR A 272 11.43 -29.58 -18.72
C THR A 272 10.66 -30.52 -17.82
N ALA A 273 9.43 -30.84 -18.22
CA ALA A 273 8.59 -31.75 -17.47
C ALA A 273 8.78 -33.20 -17.93
N ASP A 274 8.91 -34.10 -16.96
CA ASP A 274 8.98 -35.55 -17.13
C ASP A 274 7.63 -36.18 -16.81
N VAL A 275 7.21 -37.16 -17.62
CA VAL A 275 5.95 -37.91 -17.43
C VAL A 275 6.25 -39.36 -17.06
N ASP A 276 5.72 -39.82 -15.93
CA ASP A 276 5.75 -41.22 -15.49
C ASP A 276 4.36 -41.72 -15.09
N GLY A 277 3.66 -42.37 -16.02
CA GLY A 277 2.30 -42.84 -15.80
C GLY A 277 1.34 -41.67 -15.57
N ARG A 278 0.74 -41.59 -14.38
CA ARG A 278 -0.20 -40.51 -14.01
C ARG A 278 0.47 -39.29 -13.37
N PHE A 279 1.80 -39.24 -13.37
CA PHE A 279 2.57 -38.18 -12.72
C PHE A 279 3.28 -37.32 -13.75
N VAL A 280 3.22 -36.02 -13.56
CA VAL A 280 4.09 -35.05 -14.23
C VAL A 280 5.02 -34.46 -13.17
N SER A 281 6.32 -34.51 -13.40
CA SER A 281 7.32 -33.95 -12.49
C SER A 281 8.23 -32.97 -13.21
N LEU A 282 8.62 -31.90 -12.55
CA LEU A 282 9.55 -30.90 -13.05
C LEU A 282 10.59 -30.62 -11.96
N THR A 283 11.87 -30.64 -12.34
CA THR A 283 12.97 -30.26 -11.45
C THR A 283 13.74 -29.13 -12.09
N VAL A 284 13.96 -28.05 -11.34
CA VAL A 284 14.70 -26.88 -11.84
C VAL A 284 15.50 -26.22 -10.72
N GLU A 285 16.67 -25.68 -11.05
CA GLU A 285 17.54 -24.96 -10.11
C GLU A 285 17.26 -23.45 -10.23
N ARG A 286 16.78 -22.82 -9.16
CA ARG A 286 16.66 -21.35 -9.03
C ARG A 286 18.04 -20.74 -8.87
N ASP A 287 18.29 -19.65 -9.60
CA ASP A 287 19.50 -18.84 -9.49
C ASP A 287 19.21 -17.61 -8.62
N LEU A 288 19.53 -17.70 -7.32
CA LEU A 288 19.26 -16.62 -6.37
C LEU A 288 20.18 -15.41 -6.58
N GLU A 289 21.38 -15.60 -7.17
CA GLU A 289 22.24 -14.49 -7.55
C GLU A 289 21.55 -13.66 -8.64
N ALA A 290 21.03 -14.31 -9.68
CA ALA A 290 20.27 -13.65 -10.73
C ALA A 290 18.99 -12.98 -10.21
N GLU A 291 18.24 -13.63 -9.32
CA GLU A 291 17.04 -13.04 -8.72
C GLU A 291 17.35 -11.77 -7.91
N ARG A 292 18.44 -11.76 -7.14
CA ARG A 292 18.87 -10.57 -6.41
C ARG A 292 19.33 -9.47 -7.35
N GLU A 293 20.05 -9.81 -8.43
CA GLU A 293 20.42 -8.85 -9.47
C GLU A 293 19.17 -8.21 -10.09
N ILE A 294 18.11 -8.97 -10.37
CA ILE A 294 16.84 -8.45 -10.91
C ILE A 294 16.11 -7.59 -9.88
N ARG A 295 16.06 -8.01 -8.61
CA ARG A 295 15.40 -7.24 -7.54
C ARG A 295 16.08 -5.90 -7.32
N ASP A 296 17.41 -5.89 -7.33
CA ASP A 296 18.21 -4.70 -7.09
C ASP A 296 18.34 -3.84 -8.37
N HIS A 297 17.98 -4.39 -9.54
CA HIS A 297 17.96 -3.67 -10.82
C HIS A 297 16.84 -2.65 -10.85
N GLU A 298 17.24 -1.40 -11.05
CA GLU A 298 16.29 -0.31 -11.14
C GLU A 298 15.85 -0.10 -12.59
N SER A 299 14.61 -0.43 -12.94
CA SER A 299 14.11 -0.24 -14.31
C SER A 299 14.17 1.23 -14.75
N PRO A 300 14.58 1.51 -16.02
CA PRO A 300 14.61 2.85 -16.58
C PRO A 300 13.28 3.58 -16.43
N GLY A 301 13.33 4.83 -15.97
CA GLY A 301 12.13 5.58 -15.68
C GLY A 301 12.39 7.03 -15.29
N SER A 302 11.40 7.63 -14.63
CA SER A 302 11.40 9.05 -14.26
C SER A 302 11.65 9.96 -15.46
N PHE A 303 10.62 10.13 -16.28
CA PHE A 303 10.69 10.92 -17.50
C PHE A 303 10.74 12.41 -17.19
N ARG A 304 11.67 13.10 -17.84
CA ARG A 304 11.68 14.56 -17.88
C ARG A 304 11.65 15.05 -19.31
N VAL A 305 10.65 15.87 -19.58
CA VAL A 305 10.53 16.63 -20.80
C VAL A 305 11.25 17.96 -20.59
N ASP A 306 12.16 18.32 -21.48
CA ASP A 306 12.76 19.65 -21.51
C ASP A 306 11.81 20.68 -22.16
N GLU A 307 12.28 21.91 -22.41
CA GLU A 307 11.47 22.96 -23.05
C GLU A 307 10.99 22.49 -24.44
N VAL A 308 9.67 22.34 -24.61
CA VAL A 308 9.10 21.84 -25.85
C VAL A 308 8.88 22.97 -26.85
N ASP A 309 9.48 22.85 -28.04
CA ASP A 309 9.23 23.74 -29.17
C ASP A 309 8.26 23.05 -30.15
N PRO A 310 7.05 23.59 -30.39
CA PRO A 310 6.09 23.00 -31.35
C PRO A 310 6.60 23.02 -32.80
N ASP A 311 7.65 23.78 -33.13
CA ASP A 311 8.27 23.77 -34.46
C ASP A 311 9.29 22.63 -34.65
N ASP A 312 9.64 21.88 -33.60
CA ASP A 312 10.57 20.75 -33.68
C ASP A 312 9.87 19.49 -34.25
N ASP A 313 10.65 18.62 -34.92
CA ASP A 313 10.12 17.37 -35.50
C ASP A 313 9.99 16.25 -34.44
N LEU A 314 10.76 16.33 -33.34
CA LEU A 314 10.88 15.30 -32.29
C LEU A 314 10.79 15.94 -30.91
N LEU A 315 10.11 15.26 -30.00
CA LEU A 315 10.12 15.52 -28.58
C LEU A 315 11.23 14.70 -27.92
N GLU A 316 12.18 15.38 -27.29
CA GLU A 316 13.26 14.76 -26.53
C GLU A 316 12.82 14.58 -25.05
N ILE A 317 12.97 13.36 -24.53
CA ILE A 317 12.60 13.00 -23.15
C ILE A 317 13.79 12.34 -22.48
N GLU A 318 14.31 12.95 -21.43
CA GLU A 318 15.41 12.41 -20.63
C GLU A 318 14.89 11.44 -19.57
N LEU A 319 15.55 10.29 -19.43
CA LEU A 319 15.33 9.38 -18.31
C LEU A 319 16.19 9.80 -17.12
N ARG A 320 15.58 9.95 -15.94
CA ARG A 320 16.26 10.42 -14.72
C ARG A 320 16.59 9.31 -13.74
N ARG A 321 16.22 8.07 -14.06
CA ARG A 321 16.36 6.93 -13.16
C ARG A 321 16.60 5.65 -13.98
N GLY A 322 17.31 4.70 -13.37
CA GLY A 322 17.37 3.31 -13.81
C GLY A 322 18.71 2.84 -14.38
N ASP A 323 18.97 1.56 -14.14
CA ASP A 323 20.12 0.80 -14.59
C ASP A 323 20.04 0.43 -16.09
N PRO A 324 21.18 0.18 -16.74
CA PRO A 324 21.22 -0.13 -18.17
C PRO A 324 20.39 -1.35 -18.54
N THR A 325 19.34 -1.13 -19.33
CA THR A 325 18.38 -2.18 -19.73
C THR A 325 18.32 -2.29 -21.26
N PRO A 326 18.41 -3.49 -21.86
CA PRO A 326 18.28 -3.67 -23.30
C PRO A 326 16.94 -3.15 -23.84
N VAL A 327 16.96 -2.52 -25.00
CA VAL A 327 15.73 -2.01 -25.64
C VAL A 327 14.75 -3.14 -25.99
N GLU A 328 15.24 -4.36 -26.20
CA GLU A 328 14.39 -5.52 -26.47
C GLU A 328 13.54 -5.98 -25.28
N ASP A 329 13.93 -5.59 -24.06
CA ASP A 329 13.22 -5.89 -22.81
C ASP A 329 12.31 -4.71 -22.40
N LEU A 330 12.33 -3.61 -23.17
CA LEU A 330 11.57 -2.40 -22.92
C LEU A 330 10.47 -2.19 -23.96
N THR A 331 9.27 -1.91 -23.48
CA THR A 331 8.15 -1.47 -24.31
C THR A 331 7.79 -0.02 -23.95
N LEU A 332 7.93 0.89 -24.91
CA LEU A 332 7.40 2.25 -24.78
C LEU A 332 5.98 2.29 -25.35
N GLU A 333 5.02 2.73 -24.55
CA GLU A 333 3.65 3.02 -24.97
C GLU A 333 3.42 4.53 -25.02
N VAL A 334 2.76 5.00 -26.07
CA VAL A 334 2.27 6.36 -26.23
C VAL A 334 0.75 6.29 -26.37
N ASN A 335 0.01 6.87 -25.43
CA ASN A 335 -1.45 6.77 -25.33
C ASN A 335 -1.97 5.32 -25.30
N ASP A 336 -1.31 4.47 -24.49
CA ASP A 336 -1.59 3.03 -24.35
C ASP A 336 -1.45 2.23 -25.66
N GLU A 337 -0.70 2.75 -26.64
CA GLU A 337 -0.30 2.05 -27.86
C GLU A 337 1.22 1.88 -27.92
N GLU A 338 1.70 0.65 -28.15
CA GLU A 338 3.12 0.34 -28.35
C GLU A 338 3.73 1.21 -29.47
N TYR A 339 4.81 1.90 -29.13
CA TYR A 339 5.52 2.83 -30.01
C TYR A 339 6.77 2.17 -30.61
N ASP A 340 7.11 2.55 -31.84
CA ASP A 340 8.17 1.88 -32.61
C ASP A 340 9.55 2.09 -32.00
N ALA A 341 10.18 1.00 -31.53
CA ALA A 341 11.52 1.01 -30.94
C ALA A 341 12.63 1.46 -31.90
N ASP A 342 12.43 1.32 -33.22
CA ASP A 342 13.36 1.88 -34.20
C ASP A 342 13.35 3.42 -34.21
N ILE A 343 12.32 4.04 -33.65
CA ILE A 343 12.17 5.50 -33.51
C ILE A 343 12.59 5.92 -32.10
N TRP A 344 11.89 5.44 -31.06
CA TRP A 344 12.02 6.06 -29.73
C TRP A 344 13.36 5.81 -29.05
N ALA A 345 13.99 4.67 -29.31
CA ALA A 345 15.28 4.36 -28.74
C ALA A 345 16.41 5.20 -29.36
N ASP A 346 16.17 6.00 -30.41
CA ASP A 346 17.17 6.80 -31.14
C ASP A 346 18.46 6.03 -31.49
N GLY A 347 18.33 4.73 -31.78
CA GLY A 347 19.44 3.83 -32.10
C GLY A 347 20.29 3.39 -30.90
N HIS A 348 19.86 3.65 -29.67
CA HIS A 348 20.36 3.00 -28.47
C HIS A 348 20.06 1.50 -28.51
N GLY A 349 21.00 0.67 -28.03
CA GLY A 349 20.75 -0.76 -27.81
C GLY A 349 20.37 -1.08 -26.37
N THR A 350 20.66 -0.15 -25.45
CA THR A 350 20.39 -0.20 -24.02
C THR A 350 20.01 1.21 -23.59
N ILE A 351 19.07 1.32 -22.65
CA ILE A 351 18.62 2.58 -22.06
C ILE A 351 19.06 2.61 -20.60
N GLU A 352 19.64 3.73 -20.16
CA GLU A 352 20.09 3.97 -18.78
C GLU A 352 19.75 5.39 -18.31
N GLU A 353 19.94 5.67 -17.02
CA GLU A 353 19.84 7.04 -16.47
C GLU A 353 20.65 8.06 -17.31
N GLY A 354 19.99 9.14 -17.70
CA GLY A 354 20.57 10.25 -18.46
C GLY A 354 20.50 10.07 -19.98
N ASP A 355 20.04 8.92 -20.48
CA ASP A 355 19.71 8.75 -21.89
C ASP A 355 18.47 9.55 -22.27
N THR A 356 18.37 9.88 -23.55
CA THR A 356 17.24 10.61 -24.14
C THR A 356 16.54 9.71 -25.14
N ILE A 357 15.24 9.51 -24.94
CA ILE A 357 14.34 8.88 -25.91
C ILE A 357 13.60 9.95 -26.70
N VAL A 358 13.07 9.58 -27.86
CA VAL A 358 12.39 10.52 -28.75
C VAL A 358 10.99 10.06 -29.14
N ILE A 359 10.09 11.01 -29.33
CA ILE A 359 8.76 10.76 -29.91
C ILE A 359 8.55 11.77 -31.04
N GLU A 360 7.96 11.37 -32.15
CA GLU A 360 7.61 12.32 -33.21
C GLU A 360 6.59 13.35 -32.68
N MET A 361 6.84 14.64 -32.89
CA MET A 361 5.93 15.69 -32.41
C MET A 361 4.50 15.56 -32.99
N ASP A 362 4.35 14.97 -34.18
CA ASP A 362 3.05 14.65 -34.78
C ASP A 362 2.24 13.59 -33.99
N ALA A 363 2.88 12.84 -33.08
CA ALA A 363 2.24 11.88 -32.18
C ALA A 363 1.96 12.46 -30.77
N VAL A 364 2.34 13.72 -30.53
CA VAL A 364 2.20 14.38 -29.24
C VAL A 364 1.02 15.34 -29.28
N GLU A 365 0.01 15.03 -28.49
CA GLU A 365 -1.16 15.87 -28.22
C GLU A 365 -1.20 16.27 -26.72
N PRO A 366 -1.99 17.28 -26.31
CA PRO A 366 -2.30 17.48 -24.90
C PRO A 366 -2.79 16.21 -24.22
N ASN A 367 -2.39 16.01 -22.97
CA ASN A 367 -2.61 14.78 -22.19
C ASN A 367 -2.00 13.49 -22.80
N THR A 368 -0.92 13.59 -23.59
CA THR A 368 -0.24 12.39 -24.09
C THR A 368 0.36 11.59 -22.94
N SER A 369 -0.13 10.37 -22.74
CA SER A 369 0.41 9.42 -21.78
C SER A 369 1.62 8.71 -22.36
N ILE A 370 2.70 8.64 -21.60
CA ILE A 370 3.90 7.89 -21.95
C ILE A 370 4.16 6.89 -20.84
N ARG A 371 4.25 5.62 -21.19
CA ARG A 371 4.59 4.55 -20.27
C ARG A 371 5.78 3.77 -20.82
N MET A 372 6.75 3.47 -19.98
CA MET A 372 7.77 2.45 -20.27
C MET A 372 7.52 1.27 -19.37
N GLN A 373 7.39 0.11 -19.98
CA GLN A 373 7.29 -1.18 -19.32
C GLN A 373 8.60 -1.94 -19.54
N HIS A 374 9.11 -2.55 -18.47
CA HIS A 374 10.24 -3.46 -18.48
C HIS A 374 9.72 -4.83 -18.06
N ASP A 375 9.75 -5.77 -19.00
CA ASP A 375 9.41 -7.17 -18.72
C ASP A 375 10.70 -7.92 -18.38
N HIS A 376 10.74 -8.54 -17.21
CA HIS A 376 11.86 -9.31 -16.70
C HIS A 376 11.37 -10.63 -16.10
N GLU A 377 12.29 -11.51 -15.71
CA GLU A 377 11.97 -12.86 -15.21
C GLU A 377 11.04 -12.79 -13.97
N MET A 378 11.28 -11.86 -13.04
CA MET A 378 10.41 -11.64 -11.87
C MET A 378 9.07 -10.92 -12.13
N GLY A 379 8.70 -10.65 -13.40
CA GLY A 379 7.45 -9.98 -13.77
C GLY A 379 7.66 -8.70 -14.58
N SER A 380 6.76 -7.73 -14.41
CA SER A 380 6.82 -6.46 -15.14
C SER A 380 6.92 -5.29 -14.19
N SER A 381 7.82 -4.36 -14.48
CA SER A 381 7.88 -3.05 -13.83
C SER A 381 7.65 -1.95 -14.86
N GLY A 382 7.26 -0.76 -14.41
CA GLY A 382 7.04 0.33 -15.36
C GLY A 382 7.02 1.70 -14.72
N SER A 383 7.29 2.70 -15.55
CA SER A 383 7.18 4.11 -15.23
C SER A 383 6.21 4.78 -16.20
N ALA A 384 5.47 5.78 -15.74
CA ALA A 384 4.60 6.56 -16.61
C ALA A 384 4.72 8.06 -16.32
N THR A 385 4.43 8.87 -17.34
CA THR A 385 4.25 10.32 -17.23
C THR A 385 3.16 10.77 -18.20
N THR A 386 2.65 11.98 -18.00
CA THR A 386 1.76 12.62 -18.96
C THR A 386 2.35 13.95 -19.37
N ILE A 387 2.44 14.17 -20.67
CA ILE A 387 2.97 15.42 -21.25
C ILE A 387 1.80 16.33 -21.58
N PHE A 388 2.01 17.64 -21.44
CA PHE A 388 1.01 18.66 -21.80
C PHE A 388 -0.33 18.47 -21.09
N ASN A 389 -0.28 18.11 -19.81
CA ASN A 389 -1.45 17.97 -18.93
C ASN A 389 -1.75 19.24 -18.11
N SER A 390 -0.96 20.29 -18.29
CA SER A 390 -1.14 21.56 -17.58
C SER A 390 -0.84 22.71 -18.53
N PHE A 391 -1.90 23.42 -18.90
CA PHE A 391 -1.81 24.67 -19.65
C PHE A 391 -2.37 25.82 -18.81
N HIS A 392 -1.80 27.01 -18.98
CA HIS A 392 -2.17 28.22 -18.28
C HIS A 392 -3.40 28.87 -18.92
N PHE A 393 -4.47 28.90 -18.14
CA PHE A 393 -5.66 29.69 -18.39
C PHE A 393 -5.84 30.71 -17.26
N GLU A 394 -6.19 31.92 -17.62
CA GLU A 394 -6.61 32.96 -16.69
C GLU A 394 -8.14 32.97 -16.61
N PHE A 395 -8.65 33.12 -15.39
CA PHE A 395 -10.08 33.09 -15.09
C PHE A 395 -10.47 34.36 -14.34
N GLU A 396 -11.39 35.14 -14.89
CA GLU A 396 -11.92 36.35 -14.26
C GLU A 396 -13.44 36.18 -14.08
N TYR A 397 -13.90 36.10 -12.82
CA TYR A 397 -15.31 35.91 -12.49
C TYR A 397 -16.00 37.22 -12.09
N ASP A 398 -17.17 37.50 -12.70
CA ASP A 398 -18.04 38.63 -12.36
C ASP A 398 -19.23 38.14 -11.51
N TYR A 399 -19.19 38.43 -10.21
CA TYR A 399 -20.23 38.04 -9.24
C TYR A 399 -21.60 38.72 -9.49
N GLU A 400 -21.65 39.89 -10.14
CA GLU A 400 -22.91 40.58 -10.43
C GLU A 400 -23.59 40.03 -11.70
N ALA A 401 -22.78 39.64 -12.69
CA ALA A 401 -23.26 39.11 -13.95
C ALA A 401 -23.41 37.58 -13.95
N GLU A 402 -22.80 36.86 -13.00
CA GLU A 402 -22.71 35.40 -12.96
C GLU A 402 -22.06 34.86 -14.25
N THR A 403 -20.96 35.51 -14.65
CA THR A 403 -20.18 35.19 -15.86
C THR A 403 -18.71 35.01 -15.54
N ILE A 404 -18.03 34.10 -16.24
CA ILE A 404 -16.57 33.92 -16.15
C ILE A 404 -15.93 34.13 -17.52
N ASP A 405 -14.89 34.97 -17.56
CA ASP A 405 -14.00 35.11 -18.70
C ASP A 405 -12.83 34.13 -18.57
N VAL A 406 -12.55 33.39 -19.65
CA VAL A 406 -11.50 32.38 -19.72
C VAL A 406 -10.53 32.76 -20.84
N THR A 407 -9.26 32.94 -20.49
CA THR A 407 -8.21 33.41 -21.41
C THR A 407 -7.06 32.43 -21.47
N TYR A 408 -6.72 31.96 -22.67
CA TYR A 408 -5.55 31.10 -22.87
C TYR A 408 -4.25 31.92 -22.85
N LEU A 409 -3.22 31.49 -22.12
CA LEU A 409 -2.00 32.29 -21.92
C LEU A 409 -0.72 31.71 -22.51
N ASP A 410 -0.64 30.41 -22.78
CA ASP A 410 0.60 29.80 -23.31
C ASP A 410 0.82 30.11 -24.80
N GLU A 411 2.09 30.09 -25.21
CA GLU A 411 2.48 30.30 -26.62
C GLU A 411 2.29 29.04 -27.49
N PHE A 412 2.05 27.87 -26.88
CA PHE A 412 1.83 26.62 -27.59
C PHE A 412 0.48 26.67 -28.35
N PRO A 413 0.40 26.31 -29.64
CA PRO A 413 -0.86 26.33 -30.36
C PRO A 413 -1.73 25.12 -29.96
N LEU A 414 -3.00 25.36 -29.63
CA LEU A 414 -3.99 24.29 -29.36
C LEU A 414 -5.08 24.28 -30.43
N GLU A 415 -5.60 23.12 -30.82
CA GLU A 415 -6.77 23.07 -31.71
C GLU A 415 -8.04 23.33 -30.87
N GLY A 416 -8.66 24.49 -31.07
CA GLY A 416 -9.82 24.92 -30.30
C GLY A 416 -11.03 23.99 -30.42
N GLU A 417 -11.11 23.20 -31.50
CA GLU A 417 -12.15 22.19 -31.70
C GLU A 417 -12.00 20.93 -30.84
N ASP A 418 -10.89 20.79 -30.10
CA ASP A 418 -10.67 19.73 -29.13
C ASP A 418 -10.79 20.24 -27.68
N ILE A 419 -10.78 21.55 -27.48
CA ILE A 419 -10.96 22.17 -26.17
C ILE A 419 -12.43 22.20 -25.78
N HIS A 420 -12.73 21.75 -24.56
CA HIS A 420 -14.04 21.84 -23.95
C HIS A 420 -13.95 22.56 -22.61
N LEU A 421 -14.95 23.38 -22.32
CA LEU A 421 -15.20 23.96 -21.01
C LEU A 421 -16.35 23.19 -20.37
N VAL A 422 -16.10 22.56 -19.25
CA VAL A 422 -17.06 21.68 -18.56
C VAL A 422 -17.30 22.22 -17.17
N VAL A 423 -18.55 22.45 -16.82
CA VAL A 423 -18.95 23.01 -15.52
C VAL A 423 -19.68 21.96 -14.72
N TYR A 424 -19.25 21.80 -13.46
CA TYR A 424 -19.87 20.94 -12.47
C TYR A 424 -20.39 21.78 -11.31
N ASP A 425 -21.56 21.42 -10.77
CA ASP A 425 -22.12 22.00 -9.54
C ASP A 425 -21.73 21.19 -8.28
N GLU A 426 -20.97 20.11 -8.46
CA GLU A 426 -20.38 19.28 -7.43
C GLU A 426 -18.94 18.87 -7.84
N SER A 427 -18.22 18.14 -6.99
CA SER A 427 -16.87 17.67 -7.31
C SER A 427 -16.87 16.88 -8.64
N PRO A 428 -15.99 17.17 -9.60
CA PRO A 428 -15.90 16.47 -10.89
C PRO A 428 -15.23 15.10 -10.78
N HIS A 429 -14.83 14.70 -9.57
CA HIS A 429 -14.23 13.40 -9.31
C HIS A 429 -15.33 12.40 -8.99
N GLY A 430 -15.30 11.27 -9.69
CA GLY A 430 -16.21 10.17 -9.37
C GLY A 430 -15.99 9.69 -7.93
N HIS A 431 -17.09 9.37 -7.25
CA HIS A 431 -17.04 8.76 -5.92
C HIS A 431 -17.37 7.27 -6.03
N ILE A 432 -16.82 6.49 -5.11
CA ILE A 432 -17.15 5.07 -4.97
C ILE A 432 -18.37 4.98 -4.07
N THR A 433 -19.42 4.32 -4.56
CA THR A 433 -20.64 4.06 -3.77
C THR A 433 -20.39 2.98 -2.73
N ASP A 434 -21.29 2.84 -1.75
CA ASP A 434 -21.22 1.77 -0.73
C ASP A 434 -21.16 0.35 -1.34
N ASP A 435 -21.65 0.20 -2.58
CA ASP A 435 -21.63 -1.04 -3.36
C ASP A 435 -20.32 -1.24 -4.17
N GLY A 436 -19.33 -0.36 -4.01
CA GLY A 436 -18.03 -0.41 -4.71
C GLY A 436 -18.08 0.09 -6.16
N GLU A 437 -19.21 0.61 -6.63
CA GLU A 437 -19.35 1.12 -7.99
C GLU A 437 -18.88 2.58 -8.07
N ARG A 438 -17.98 2.88 -9.02
CA ARG A 438 -17.53 4.25 -9.29
C ARG A 438 -18.61 4.98 -10.10
N VAL A 439 -19.17 6.03 -9.51
CA VAL A 439 -20.16 6.89 -10.16
C VAL A 439 -19.50 8.19 -10.57
N GLU A 440 -19.50 8.48 -11.87
CA GLU A 440 -19.01 9.75 -12.40
C GLU A 440 -20.12 10.82 -12.35
N PRO A 441 -19.82 12.03 -11.86
CA PRO A 441 -20.79 13.12 -11.79
C PRO A 441 -21.21 13.56 -13.20
N GLU A 442 -22.47 13.94 -13.36
CA GLU A 442 -22.97 14.52 -14.60
C GLU A 442 -22.67 16.03 -14.60
N PRO A 443 -21.95 16.56 -15.60
CA PRO A 443 -21.68 17.99 -15.66
C PRO A 443 -22.97 18.78 -15.88
N GLN A 444 -23.06 19.94 -15.24
CA GLN A 444 -24.17 20.87 -15.35
C GLN A 444 -24.32 21.34 -16.81
N TYR A 445 -23.21 21.69 -17.47
CA TYR A 445 -23.16 21.89 -18.92
C TYR A 445 -21.75 21.78 -19.51
N LYS A 446 -21.70 21.72 -20.84
CA LYS A 446 -20.48 21.63 -21.66
C LYS A 446 -20.51 22.69 -22.75
N HIS A 447 -19.38 23.35 -22.97
CA HIS A 447 -19.22 24.38 -23.98
C HIS A 447 -17.93 24.21 -24.77
N GLN A 448 -17.96 24.47 -26.08
CA GLN A 448 -16.79 24.45 -26.95
C GLN A 448 -16.73 25.79 -27.68
N PRO A 449 -15.97 26.77 -27.14
CA PRO A 449 -16.08 28.15 -27.59
C PRO A 449 -15.22 28.49 -28.80
N TRP A 450 -14.15 27.71 -29.05
CA TRP A 450 -13.14 28.05 -30.04
C TRP A 450 -13.23 27.15 -31.28
N ASP A 451 -12.97 27.74 -32.44
CA ASP A 451 -12.86 27.05 -33.73
C ASP A 451 -11.44 27.27 -34.29
N GLY A 452 -10.77 26.19 -34.71
CA GLY A 452 -9.39 26.23 -35.25
C GLY A 452 -8.34 26.57 -34.19
N VAL A 453 -7.14 26.94 -34.63
CA VAL A 453 -5.98 27.14 -33.75
C VAL A 453 -6.20 28.28 -32.74
N LEU A 454 -6.06 27.93 -31.45
CA LEU A 454 -6.03 28.78 -30.28
C LEU A 454 -4.60 29.31 -30.08
N GLU A 455 -4.46 30.64 -30.01
CA GLU A 455 -3.20 31.33 -29.73
C GLU A 455 -3.31 32.07 -28.39
N ALA A 456 -2.18 32.40 -27.76
CA ALA A 456 -2.13 33.20 -26.53
C ALA A 456 -2.99 34.48 -26.62
N GLY A 457 -3.79 34.72 -25.59
CA GLY A 457 -4.74 35.81 -25.48
C GLY A 457 -6.09 35.55 -26.17
N ALA A 458 -6.39 34.31 -26.56
CA ALA A 458 -7.72 33.94 -26.99
C ALA A 458 -8.67 33.86 -25.79
N GLU A 459 -9.81 34.53 -25.90
CA GLU A 459 -10.76 34.75 -24.81
C GLU A 459 -12.14 34.17 -25.15
N THR A 460 -12.85 33.71 -24.13
CA THR A 460 -14.29 33.40 -24.20
C THR A 460 -14.97 33.73 -22.89
N THR A 461 -16.28 33.98 -22.93
CA THR A 461 -17.10 34.22 -21.74
C THR A 461 -18.13 33.11 -21.63
N LEU A 462 -18.31 32.60 -20.41
CA LEU A 462 -19.40 31.70 -20.05
C LEU A 462 -20.41 32.44 -19.17
N ASP A 463 -21.69 32.20 -19.41
CA ASP A 463 -22.80 32.72 -18.60
C ASP A 463 -23.36 31.63 -17.67
N GLU A 464 -24.19 32.02 -16.71
CA GLU A 464 -24.91 31.13 -15.79
C GLU A 464 -23.99 30.29 -14.90
N ILE A 465 -22.84 30.85 -14.52
CA ILE A 465 -21.88 30.26 -13.58
C ILE A 465 -22.15 30.80 -12.19
N LYS A 466 -22.12 29.94 -11.17
CA LYS A 466 -22.36 30.33 -9.77
C LYS A 466 -21.12 30.09 -8.92
N PRO A 467 -20.99 30.79 -7.77
CA PRO A 467 -20.08 30.36 -6.74
C PRO A 467 -20.38 28.91 -6.32
N GLY A 468 -19.34 28.15 -6.04
CA GLY A 468 -19.41 26.71 -5.77
C GLY A 468 -19.23 25.83 -7.01
N ASP A 469 -19.50 26.35 -8.20
CA ASP A 469 -19.26 25.59 -9.44
C ASP A 469 -17.74 25.36 -9.65
N GLN A 470 -17.41 24.22 -10.27
CA GLN A 470 -16.06 23.91 -10.72
C GLN A 470 -16.02 23.89 -12.25
N LEU A 471 -15.13 24.69 -12.83
CA LEU A 471 -14.86 24.75 -14.26
C LEU A 471 -13.61 23.93 -14.60
N LEU A 472 -13.75 23.01 -15.55
CA LEU A 472 -12.65 22.27 -16.15
C LEU A 472 -12.43 22.76 -17.58
N VAL A 473 -11.18 22.95 -17.94
CA VAL A 473 -10.73 23.10 -19.33
C VAL A 473 -10.18 21.74 -19.74
N THR A 474 -10.81 21.05 -20.68
CA THR A 474 -10.44 19.67 -21.07
C THR A 474 -10.06 19.57 -22.54
N TRP A 475 -9.29 18.54 -22.90
CA TRP A 475 -8.85 18.24 -24.27
C TRP A 475 -9.41 16.91 -24.78
N GLY A 476 -10.03 16.90 -25.96
CA GLY A 476 -10.55 15.72 -26.68
C GLY A 476 -11.75 15.03 -26.02
N GLY A 477 -11.80 15.03 -24.70
CA GLY A 477 -12.88 14.54 -23.86
C GLY A 477 -13.44 15.61 -22.93
N THR A 478 -14.23 15.16 -21.95
CA THR A 478 -14.99 16.04 -21.04
C THR A 478 -14.98 15.51 -19.60
N SER A 479 -14.14 14.52 -19.32
CA SER A 479 -13.95 13.98 -17.98
C SER A 479 -12.87 14.77 -17.24
N SER A 480 -12.78 14.59 -15.93
CA SER A 480 -11.69 15.17 -15.13
C SER A 480 -10.30 14.64 -15.52
N GLN A 481 -10.23 13.44 -16.11
CA GLN A 481 -8.97 12.86 -16.62
C GLN A 481 -8.47 13.58 -17.89
N ASP A 482 -9.38 14.26 -18.60
CA ASP A 482 -9.06 15.02 -19.81
C ASP A 482 -8.67 16.48 -19.49
N SER A 483 -8.57 16.84 -18.21
CA SER A 483 -8.36 18.22 -17.75
C SER A 483 -6.96 18.73 -18.06
N LEU A 484 -6.89 19.91 -18.70
CA LEU A 484 -5.69 20.72 -18.87
C LEU A 484 -5.55 21.79 -17.78
N ASN A 485 -6.68 22.22 -17.19
CA ASN A 485 -6.73 23.19 -16.11
C ASN A 485 -8.09 23.11 -15.40
N GLN A 486 -8.12 23.46 -14.12
CA GLN A 486 -9.34 23.50 -13.31
C GLN A 486 -9.42 24.79 -12.51
N TYR A 487 -10.62 25.33 -12.39
CA TYR A 487 -10.89 26.55 -11.64
C TYR A 487 -12.15 26.38 -10.78
N GLN A 488 -11.99 26.57 -9.48
CA GLN A 488 -13.09 26.60 -8.53
C GLN A 488 -13.59 28.04 -8.42
N ILE A 489 -14.89 28.25 -8.65
CA ILE A 489 -15.50 29.56 -8.42
C ILE A 489 -15.77 29.69 -6.92
N ASN A 490 -14.92 30.45 -6.24
CA ASN A 490 -15.05 30.65 -4.79
C ASN A 490 -16.21 31.60 -4.45
N PRO A 491 -16.87 31.42 -3.30
CA PRO A 491 -17.78 32.43 -2.76
C PRO A 491 -17.06 33.78 -2.61
N PRO A 492 -17.80 34.91 -2.64
CA PRO A 492 -17.20 36.22 -2.52
C PRO A 492 -16.53 36.39 -1.15
N GLY A 493 -15.33 36.96 -1.16
CA GLY A 493 -14.59 37.35 0.04
C GLY A 493 -13.70 36.27 0.66
N VAL A 494 -12.96 36.69 1.66
CA VAL A 494 -12.03 35.88 2.46
C VAL A 494 -12.26 36.19 3.94
N VAL A 495 -12.11 35.18 4.79
CA VAL A 495 -12.21 35.35 6.24
C VAL A 495 -10.88 35.05 6.92
N ASP A 496 -10.44 35.97 7.75
CA ASP A 496 -9.34 35.81 8.68
C ASP A 496 -9.88 35.54 10.08
N PHE A 497 -9.25 34.60 10.78
CA PHE A 497 -9.58 34.23 12.14
C PHE A 497 -8.39 34.50 13.06
N GLU A 498 -8.62 35.25 14.13
CA GLU A 498 -7.65 35.47 15.20
C GLU A 498 -8.26 34.94 16.52
N TYR A 499 -7.55 34.06 17.21
CA TYR A 499 -8.02 33.47 18.47
C TYR A 499 -7.12 33.90 19.64
N GLU A 500 -7.74 34.43 20.69
CA GLU A 500 -7.09 34.82 21.95
C GLU A 500 -7.40 33.75 23.01
N TYR A 501 -6.44 32.85 23.23
CA TYR A 501 -6.58 31.69 24.12
C TYR A 501 -6.80 32.09 25.60
N ALA A 502 -6.23 33.21 26.06
CA ALA A 502 -6.35 33.62 27.46
C ALA A 502 -7.78 34.01 27.86
N ASP A 503 -8.59 34.48 26.91
CA ASP A 503 -9.95 34.95 27.12
C ASP A 503 -11.00 34.11 26.35
N GLU A 504 -10.58 33.02 25.70
CA GLU A 504 -11.41 32.15 24.83
C GLU A 504 -12.23 32.96 23.82
N GLN A 505 -11.56 33.91 23.16
CA GLN A 505 -12.18 34.87 22.26
C GLN A 505 -11.69 34.67 20.84
N LEU A 506 -12.63 34.39 19.93
CA LEU A 506 -12.38 34.41 18.49
C LEU A 506 -12.79 35.77 17.92
N VAL A 507 -11.93 36.33 17.08
CA VAL A 507 -12.22 37.46 16.21
C VAL A 507 -12.22 36.95 14.77
N ALA A 508 -13.34 37.13 14.07
CA ALA A 508 -13.47 36.80 12.66
C ALA A 508 -13.62 38.11 11.86
N THR A 509 -12.70 38.35 10.93
CA THR A 509 -12.72 39.48 10.00
C THR A 509 -13.02 38.96 8.61
N LEU A 510 -14.12 39.43 8.03
CA LEU A 510 -14.53 39.11 6.66
C LEU A 510 -14.21 40.31 5.75
N GLU A 511 -13.43 40.08 4.71
CA GLU A 511 -13.14 41.02 3.63
C GLU A 511 -13.84 40.56 2.36
N THR A 512 -14.46 41.48 1.61
CA THR A 512 -15.12 41.15 0.33
C THR A 512 -14.66 42.10 -0.77
N ASP A 513 -14.47 41.56 -1.98
CA ASP A 513 -14.11 42.35 -3.17
C ASP A 513 -15.33 42.88 -3.93
N VAL A 514 -16.53 42.49 -3.49
CA VAL A 514 -17.82 42.87 -4.06
C VAL A 514 -18.82 43.19 -2.95
N GLU A 515 -19.76 44.09 -3.21
CA GLU A 515 -20.83 44.44 -2.24
C GLU A 515 -21.76 43.24 -2.04
N GLN A 516 -21.91 42.78 -0.79
CA GLN A 516 -22.71 41.61 -0.44
C GLN A 516 -23.60 41.88 0.77
N PRO A 517 -24.82 41.32 0.85
CA PRO A 517 -25.62 41.41 2.07
C PRO A 517 -24.95 40.63 3.20
N ALA A 518 -24.88 41.19 4.40
CA ALA A 518 -24.23 40.52 5.53
C ALA A 518 -24.95 39.23 5.96
N GLU A 519 -26.26 39.12 5.67
CA GLU A 519 -27.06 37.91 5.91
C GLU A 519 -26.73 36.74 4.96
N ALA A 520 -25.92 36.96 3.91
CA ALA A 520 -25.47 35.87 3.05
C ALA A 520 -24.31 35.07 3.66
N TYR A 521 -23.69 35.54 4.75
CA TYR A 521 -22.60 34.85 5.43
C TYR A 521 -23.08 34.36 6.79
N GLU A 522 -22.77 33.12 7.10
CA GLU A 522 -23.08 32.51 8.38
C GLU A 522 -21.81 31.94 9.01
N LEU A 523 -21.52 32.35 10.25
CA LEU A 523 -20.44 31.79 11.06
C LEU A 523 -20.99 30.60 11.85
N LEU A 524 -20.36 29.45 11.67
CA LEU A 524 -20.70 28.19 12.31
C LEU A 524 -19.62 27.78 13.31
N ILE A 525 -20.04 27.25 14.46
CA ILE A 525 -19.19 26.58 15.45
C ILE A 525 -19.68 25.13 15.53
N GLU A 526 -18.82 24.16 15.23
CA GLU A 526 -19.20 22.73 15.18
C GLU A 526 -20.44 22.49 14.29
N ASP A 527 -20.45 23.14 13.11
CA ASP A 527 -21.54 23.10 12.13
C ASP A 527 -22.89 23.66 12.65
N GLU A 528 -22.90 24.35 13.80
CA GLU A 528 -24.08 25.05 14.34
C GLU A 528 -23.92 26.59 14.24
N PRO A 529 -24.96 27.35 13.87
CA PRO A 529 -24.90 28.80 13.81
C PRO A 529 -24.48 29.45 15.13
N ALA A 530 -23.47 30.31 15.10
CA ALA A 530 -23.01 31.05 16.27
C ALA A 530 -24.04 32.09 16.74
N ASP A 531 -23.97 32.42 18.04
CA ASP A 531 -24.85 33.40 18.70
C ASP A 531 -24.69 34.85 18.17
N THR A 532 -23.58 35.15 17.50
CA THR A 532 -23.27 36.46 16.91
C THR A 532 -22.89 36.28 15.46
N GLN A 533 -23.62 36.96 14.58
CA GLN A 533 -23.45 36.89 13.13
C GLN A 533 -23.09 38.27 12.55
N TRP A 534 -22.50 38.34 11.36
CA TRP A 534 -22.26 39.63 10.68
C TRP A 534 -23.57 40.41 10.46
N ALA A 535 -24.67 39.70 10.19
CA ALA A 535 -26.00 40.29 10.00
C ALA A 535 -26.55 41.00 11.25
N ASP A 536 -26.00 40.75 12.44
CA ASP A 536 -26.40 41.46 13.66
C ASP A 536 -25.82 42.88 13.73
N GLU A 537 -24.64 43.10 13.14
CA GLU A 537 -23.88 44.36 13.21
C GLU A 537 -23.90 45.14 11.88
N TYR A 538 -24.01 44.43 10.76
CA TYR A 538 -23.94 44.99 9.40
C TYR A 538 -25.19 44.63 8.60
N GLU A 539 -25.69 45.57 7.80
CA GLU A 539 -26.74 45.28 6.81
C GLU A 539 -26.13 44.85 5.46
N THR A 540 -24.96 45.38 5.12
CA THR A 540 -24.27 45.17 3.83
C THR A 540 -22.76 45.28 4.05
N LEU A 541 -22.00 44.36 3.46
CA LEU A 541 -20.55 44.34 3.40
C LEU A 541 -20.13 45.05 2.11
N THR A 542 -19.24 46.03 2.22
CA THR A 542 -18.82 46.86 1.09
C THR A 542 -17.41 46.47 0.65
N ASP A 543 -17.16 46.52 -0.65
CA ASP A 543 -15.84 46.29 -1.25
C ASP A 543 -14.72 47.04 -0.51
N GLY A 544 -13.74 46.30 0.00
CA GLY A 544 -12.55 46.79 0.68
C GLY A 544 -12.75 47.34 2.10
N ASP A 545 -13.90 47.10 2.73
CA ASP A 545 -14.14 47.39 4.15
C ASP A 545 -14.17 46.10 4.99
N ASP A 546 -13.28 45.98 5.98
CA ASP A 546 -13.20 44.84 6.89
C ASP A 546 -14.44 44.79 7.83
N ALA A 547 -15.14 43.66 7.84
CA ALA A 547 -16.26 43.41 8.74
C ALA A 547 -15.88 42.43 9.84
N THR A 548 -15.74 42.95 11.06
CA THR A 548 -15.25 42.19 12.20
C THR A 548 -16.37 41.88 13.20
N ILE A 549 -16.44 40.62 13.62
CA ILE A 549 -17.23 40.18 14.78
C ILE A 549 -16.32 39.47 15.77
N ALA A 550 -16.67 39.54 17.06
CA ALA A 550 -15.93 38.88 18.13
C ALA A 550 -16.90 38.08 18.99
N LEU A 551 -16.54 36.85 19.30
CA LEU A 551 -17.38 35.91 20.02
C LEU A 551 -16.54 35.05 20.96
N SER A 552 -17.19 34.47 21.97
CA SER A 552 -16.56 33.54 22.90
C SER A 552 -16.72 32.13 22.35
N VAL A 553 -15.61 31.46 22.11
CA VAL A 553 -15.56 30.10 21.56
C VAL A 553 -14.55 29.33 22.41
N GLU A 554 -14.92 28.18 22.94
CA GLU A 554 -13.99 27.31 23.66
C GLU A 554 -12.87 26.86 22.71
N SER A 555 -11.71 26.49 23.27
CA SER A 555 -10.62 25.94 22.47
C SER A 555 -11.02 24.59 21.84
N ASN A 556 -10.26 24.16 20.83
CA ASN A 556 -10.48 22.90 20.12
C ASN A 556 -11.85 22.74 19.44
N HIS A 557 -12.47 23.85 19.03
CA HIS A 557 -13.69 23.85 18.23
C HIS A 557 -13.39 24.24 16.79
N ARG A 558 -14.08 23.60 15.85
CA ARG A 558 -14.09 23.97 14.44
C ARG A 558 -14.98 25.19 14.27
N VAL A 559 -14.41 26.24 13.69
CA VAL A 559 -15.15 27.42 13.29
C VAL A 559 -15.07 27.55 11.78
N SER A 560 -16.20 27.78 11.14
CA SER A 560 -16.25 27.95 9.69
C SER A 560 -17.21 29.07 9.30
N VAL A 561 -17.02 29.58 8.10
CA VAL A 561 -17.89 30.57 7.49
C VAL A 561 -18.39 29.99 6.19
N VAL A 562 -19.70 30.01 6.05
CA VAL A 562 -20.40 29.57 4.84
C VAL A 562 -21.12 30.74 4.19
N TRP A 563 -21.37 30.63 2.89
CA TRP A 563 -22.00 31.65 2.09
C TRP A 563 -23.16 31.09 1.25
N GLY A 564 -24.25 31.86 1.20
CA GLY A 564 -25.43 31.58 0.38
C GLY A 564 -26.32 30.45 0.91
N ASP A 565 -27.35 30.10 0.14
CA ASP A 565 -28.32 29.06 0.53
C ASP A 565 -27.77 27.62 0.43
N ASP A 566 -26.63 27.45 -0.25
CA ASP A 566 -25.96 26.15 -0.47
C ASP A 566 -24.78 25.93 0.50
N ASP A 567 -24.64 26.78 1.53
CA ASP A 567 -23.61 26.71 2.58
C ASP A 567 -22.18 26.57 2.05
N LEU A 568 -21.83 27.37 1.02
CA LEU A 568 -20.52 27.31 0.37
C LEU A 568 -19.41 27.81 1.31
N HIS A 569 -18.37 27.00 1.51
CA HIS A 569 -17.28 27.35 2.42
C HIS A 569 -16.47 28.57 1.93
N VAL A 570 -16.43 29.62 2.76
CA VAL A 570 -15.58 30.82 2.57
C VAL A 570 -14.24 30.64 3.27
N GLY A 571 -14.24 30.05 4.46
CA GLY A 571 -13.04 29.75 5.22
C GLY A 571 -13.36 29.00 6.51
N ALA A 572 -12.36 28.37 7.10
CA ALA A 572 -12.49 27.67 8.36
C ALA A 572 -11.19 27.71 9.15
N THR A 573 -11.31 27.53 10.46
CA THR A 573 -10.20 27.37 11.39
C THR A 573 -10.58 26.36 12.47
N GLN A 574 -9.57 25.80 13.13
CA GLN A 574 -9.74 25.09 14.39
C GLN A 574 -9.19 26.00 15.49
N THR A 575 -9.92 26.21 16.58
CA THR A 575 -9.42 26.98 17.75
C THR A 575 -8.44 26.16 18.59
N SER A 576 -7.57 25.38 17.93
CA SER A 576 -6.51 24.58 18.54
C SER A 576 -5.19 25.33 18.42
N PRO A 577 -4.43 25.48 19.51
CA PRO A 577 -3.15 26.17 19.45
C PRO A 577 -2.11 25.40 18.64
N SER A 578 -1.13 26.12 18.11
CA SER A 578 0.06 25.55 17.49
C SER A 578 1.32 26.19 18.06
N ILE A 579 2.22 25.36 18.58
CA ILE A 579 3.52 25.73 19.14
C ILE A 579 4.61 24.95 18.40
N GLU A 580 5.58 25.67 17.85
CA GLU A 580 6.79 25.10 17.27
C GLU A 580 7.78 24.81 18.39
N LEU A 581 8.27 23.57 18.45
CA LEU A 581 9.24 23.12 19.45
C LEU A 581 10.58 22.82 18.78
N GLU A 582 11.67 23.20 19.44
CA GLU A 582 13.04 22.80 19.06
C GLU A 582 13.68 22.03 20.22
N TYR A 583 14.38 20.94 19.91
CA TYR A 583 15.11 20.15 20.89
C TYR A 583 16.61 20.46 20.84
N ASP A 584 17.22 20.74 21.99
CA ASP A 584 18.67 20.96 22.15
C ASP A 584 19.18 20.37 23.47
N ASP A 585 20.09 19.38 23.39
CA ASP A 585 20.88 18.85 24.51
C ASP A 585 20.05 18.53 25.79
N GLY A 586 18.98 17.74 25.66
CA GLY A 586 18.13 17.34 26.79
C GLY A 586 17.06 18.37 27.18
N SER A 587 16.88 19.44 26.40
CA SER A 587 15.88 20.48 26.64
C SER A 587 15.02 20.73 25.41
N VAL A 588 13.80 21.23 25.63
CA VAL A 588 12.91 21.71 24.57
C VAL A 588 12.71 23.23 24.69
N GLU A 589 12.83 23.95 23.58
CA GLU A 589 12.59 25.38 23.45
C GLU A 589 11.29 25.64 22.68
N HIS A 590 10.51 26.64 23.12
CA HIS A 590 9.44 27.21 22.31
C HIS A 590 10.04 28.05 21.19
N ALA A 591 10.10 27.53 19.97
CA ALA A 591 10.73 28.18 18.83
C ALA A 591 9.82 29.19 18.12
N GLY A 592 8.50 29.01 18.21
CA GLY A 592 7.49 29.86 17.55
C GLY A 592 6.06 29.37 17.80
N GLY A 593 5.06 30.08 17.27
CA GLY A 593 3.64 29.74 17.47
C GLY A 593 2.93 30.52 18.58
N ASP A 594 1.86 29.95 19.11
CA ASP A 594 0.92 30.54 20.08
C ASP A 594 1.47 30.57 21.51
N GLU A 595 1.25 31.69 22.23
CA GLU A 595 1.62 31.81 23.64
C GLU A 595 0.49 31.27 24.54
N LEU A 596 0.80 30.28 25.38
CA LEU A 596 -0.18 29.61 26.23
C LEU A 596 0.22 29.60 27.71
N SER A 597 -0.76 29.50 28.60
CA SER A 597 -0.47 29.33 30.03
C SER A 597 0.19 27.97 30.27
N ALA A 598 1.37 27.97 30.91
CA ALA A 598 2.11 26.75 31.27
C ALA A 598 1.31 25.83 32.20
N ALA A 599 0.29 26.36 32.89
CA ALA A 599 -0.62 25.58 33.72
C ALA A 599 -1.53 24.64 32.93
N ASP A 600 -1.72 24.92 31.64
CA ASP A 600 -2.62 24.20 30.74
C ASP A 600 -1.84 23.30 29.76
N LEU A 601 -0.52 23.17 29.98
CA LEU A 601 0.41 22.47 29.12
C LEU A 601 1.11 21.30 29.81
N GLU A 602 1.22 20.18 29.10
CA GLU A 602 1.93 18.97 29.51
C GLU A 602 2.81 18.45 28.37
N LEU A 603 4.05 18.07 28.66
CA LEU A 603 4.96 17.39 27.74
C LEU A 603 4.87 15.89 27.95
N ASP A 604 4.56 15.16 26.88
CA ASP A 604 4.73 13.71 26.78
C ASP A 604 6.10 13.45 26.13
N ILE A 605 6.99 12.80 26.85
CA ILE A 605 8.39 12.54 26.46
C ILE A 605 8.55 11.03 26.26
N TRP A 606 8.91 10.62 25.06
CA TRP A 606 9.18 9.23 24.71
C TRP A 606 10.69 8.99 24.64
N SER A 607 11.17 7.98 25.35
CA SER A 607 12.57 7.59 25.46
C SER A 607 12.73 6.07 25.35
N ASP A 608 13.97 5.58 25.34
CA ASP A 608 14.28 4.14 25.31
C ASP A 608 13.71 3.41 26.55
N ASP A 609 13.61 4.11 27.67
CA ASP A 609 13.11 3.57 28.95
C ASP A 609 11.57 3.68 29.10
N GLY A 610 10.87 4.22 28.09
CA GLY A 610 9.41 4.38 28.05
C GLY A 610 8.95 5.84 27.90
N SER A 611 7.66 6.08 28.19
CA SER A 611 7.03 7.40 28.13
C SER A 611 6.90 8.05 29.51
N GLU A 612 7.31 9.31 29.64
CA GLU A 612 7.11 10.13 30.84
C GLU A 612 6.27 11.39 30.53
N GLN A 613 5.53 11.88 31.52
CA GLN A 613 4.75 13.13 31.40
C GLN A 613 5.32 14.19 32.33
N LEU A 614 5.51 15.40 31.81
CA LEU A 614 6.03 16.56 32.54
C LEU A 614 5.05 17.73 32.42
N SER A 615 4.50 18.19 33.54
CA SER A 615 3.67 19.40 33.54
C SER A 615 4.55 20.64 33.40
N LEU A 616 4.27 21.51 32.42
CA LEU A 616 5.04 22.74 32.24
C LEU A 616 4.88 23.71 33.41
N ALA A 617 3.78 23.61 34.14
CA ALA A 617 3.49 24.46 35.31
C ALA A 617 4.55 24.35 36.41
N ASP A 618 5.27 23.22 36.46
CA ASP A 618 6.33 22.97 37.44
C ASP A 618 7.68 23.60 37.02
N GLU A 619 7.87 23.84 35.72
CA GLU A 619 9.11 24.34 35.13
C GLU A 619 9.04 25.82 34.71
N VAL A 620 7.87 26.28 34.25
CA VAL A 620 7.63 27.65 33.75
C VAL A 620 6.56 28.36 34.58
N ASP A 621 6.94 29.50 35.19
CA ASP A 621 6.03 30.36 35.94
C ASP A 621 5.24 31.28 34.98
N GLY A 622 4.02 30.90 34.62
CA GLY A 622 3.08 31.78 33.91
C GLY A 622 2.76 31.31 32.49
N THR A 623 3.12 32.11 31.49
CA THR A 623 2.92 31.80 30.07
C THR A 623 4.18 31.14 29.53
N PHE A 624 4.01 30.10 28.73
CA PHE A 624 5.05 29.51 27.88
C PHE A 624 5.05 30.28 26.56
N GLU A 625 6.12 31.03 26.31
CA GLU A 625 6.28 31.94 25.17
C GLU A 625 7.57 31.68 24.40
N ALA A 626 7.68 32.20 23.19
CA ALA A 626 8.84 31.96 22.32
C ALA A 626 10.17 32.34 23.00
N GLY A 627 11.11 31.40 23.02
CA GLY A 627 12.40 31.48 23.69
C GLY A 627 12.42 30.93 25.13
N ASP A 628 11.29 30.45 25.65
CA ASP A 628 11.27 29.67 26.89
C ASP A 628 11.83 28.27 26.64
N THR A 629 12.63 27.78 27.59
CA THR A 629 13.30 26.48 27.52
C THR A 629 12.97 25.66 28.76
N VAL A 630 12.62 24.38 28.55
CA VAL A 630 12.30 23.41 29.58
C VAL A 630 13.29 22.25 29.50
N ASP A 631 13.95 21.95 30.62
CA ASP A 631 14.86 20.80 30.77
C ASP A 631 14.01 19.54 30.97
N LEU A 632 14.21 18.53 30.13
CA LEU A 632 13.38 17.32 30.16
C LEU A 632 13.85 16.30 31.21
N GLY A 633 15.05 16.48 31.77
CA GLY A 633 15.64 15.55 32.73
C GLY A 633 16.03 14.19 32.15
N VAL A 634 15.96 14.02 30.83
CA VAL A 634 16.36 12.83 30.08
C VAL A 634 17.26 13.23 28.90
N ASP A 635 18.31 12.44 28.66
CA ASP A 635 19.32 12.72 27.62
C ASP A 635 19.04 11.92 26.31
N ASP A 636 18.06 11.01 26.34
CA ASP A 636 17.75 9.98 25.34
C ASP A 636 16.29 10.05 24.84
N ALA A 637 15.70 11.25 24.87
CA ALA A 637 14.38 11.49 24.27
C ALA A 637 14.43 11.21 22.76
N ARG A 638 13.43 10.48 22.25
CA ARG A 638 13.20 10.21 20.81
C ARG A 638 12.12 11.10 20.23
N ASP A 639 11.07 11.35 21.01
CA ASP A 639 9.95 12.19 20.62
C ASP A 639 9.45 12.97 21.83
N VAL A 640 9.10 14.22 21.61
CA VAL A 640 8.60 15.13 22.62
C VAL A 640 7.37 15.81 22.05
N THR A 641 6.21 15.51 22.64
CA THR A 641 4.92 16.07 22.24
C THR A 641 4.37 16.98 23.33
N LEU A 642 3.97 18.19 22.97
CA LEU A 642 3.31 19.13 23.86
C LEU A 642 1.79 19.04 23.71
N ARG A 643 1.10 18.94 24.85
CA ARG A 643 -0.35 18.80 24.94
C ARG A 643 -0.98 20.00 25.62
N TYR A 644 -2.16 20.35 25.14
CA TYR A 644 -3.02 21.40 25.70
C TYR A 644 -4.36 20.80 26.14
N ASP A 645 -4.75 21.12 27.38
CA ASP A 645 -6.02 20.72 28.03
C ASP A 645 -6.34 19.22 27.90
N GLU A 646 -5.36 18.37 28.22
CA GLU A 646 -5.45 16.90 28.30
C GLU A 646 -5.77 16.16 26.98
N GLN A 647 -6.06 16.83 25.86
CA GLN A 647 -6.62 16.17 24.66
C GLN A 647 -5.95 16.54 23.33
N SER A 648 -5.36 17.72 23.20
CA SER A 648 -4.87 18.21 21.91
C SER A 648 -3.35 18.29 21.89
N HIS A 649 -2.74 17.69 20.87
CA HIS A 649 -1.31 17.88 20.59
C HIS A 649 -1.15 19.25 19.91
N VAL A 650 -0.36 20.12 20.50
CA VAL A 650 -0.18 21.50 20.03
C VAL A 650 1.24 21.75 19.50
N GLY A 651 2.18 20.86 19.77
CA GLY A 651 3.53 20.88 19.22
C GLY A 651 4.19 19.51 19.35
N SER A 652 5.12 19.20 18.46
CA SER A 652 5.95 17.98 18.57
C SER A 652 7.33 18.21 17.99
N VAL A 653 8.32 17.48 18.48
CA VAL A 653 9.66 17.44 17.92
C VAL A 653 10.22 16.02 18.00
N PHE A 654 10.55 15.47 16.83
CA PHE A 654 11.30 14.22 16.73
C PHE A 654 12.79 14.52 16.89
N VAL A 655 13.44 13.77 17.78
CA VAL A 655 14.87 13.91 18.05
C VAL A 655 15.61 12.92 17.18
N GLU A 656 16.29 13.41 16.14
CA GLU A 656 17.22 12.60 15.35
C GLU A 656 18.41 12.20 16.24
N GLN A 657 18.61 10.89 16.46
CA GLN A 657 19.72 10.36 17.25
C GLN A 657 21.06 10.34 16.51
#